data_AF-A0A8H5B3J2-F1
#
_entry.id   AF-A0A8H5B3J2-F1
#
_cell.length_a   1.000
_cell.length_b   1.000
_cell.length_c   1.000
_cell.angle_alpha   90.00
_cell.angle_beta   90.00
_cell.angle_gamma   90.00
#
_symmetry.space_group_name_H-M   'P 1'
#
loop_
_entity.id
_entity.type
_entity.pdbx_description
1 polymer ?
#
loop_
_entity_poly.entity_id
_entity_poly.type
_entity_poly.pdbx_seq_one_letter_code
_entity_poly.pdbx_strand_id
1 'polypeptide(L)'
;MSTPEPTPNGAKLTVPTHTLGALHSAHGSEASLQRVKNQPGYTTPVFKGKDEQRALVENDVAMKGFIPRELVSGEVNWFYSHLGIDDTYFQKESRGVISDHIIALFGAKILAYTKHDPSKLVIDLERIDENGNGATFIHTSPPGLTVTEGPGSTCETRIDELFLNNSTPENAYRLETFRSAGSISATASQQLRCYFVTKCQFAPQRPATPPGQKTDIRNVSDSAFLDRATQNTLDIYQQVMWNVETRTGPVIEVFEVEGTRERRLVIGYKMGGTSGFFSALSNLYHFYSLYSARKYVEQFSNGITIISLYLNPLPNSNAPPIEHSIFQVMKEASLLFCLPDNPFFLPKSPGSNAVQEATYAYCGWIFAQHFCNRLGSAYLQLKNILNENDPAHAEVLNDIKRRFREETFTRESIAQVIHAHPDLIRLLYVNFAMTHYPPSDDASKLMPTLSYQRLQTVQPLNDKDLYDKIRRTVPNKHELQVLESFLIFNKHVLKTNFYQPTKVALSFRLAPDFLPEIEYPRQPYGMFFVIGNEFRGFHIRFRDVARGGIRIVMSRNKENYSINQRMLFDENYNLASTQSLKNKDIPEGGAKGTILPSLGANPRRCFEKYVDAVIDLLIPGQTPGIKEPIVDLYGKPELLFFGPDEGTADMMDWAALHARDRGAETWWKSFTTGKSAETLGGVPHDTYGMTSLSVRQYVVGLYKQLGLREKDITKVQTGGPDGDLGSNEILLSSDKTVAIIDGSGVLADPAGLDRAELIRLAKLRVPVSNFDTSKLGKEGYLVKVEDQDVKLPSGEVVLDGTDFRNGAHLRFKADLFVPCGGRPEAVNISNMAALFDADGKPHFKYIVEGANLFLTQQARLHLEKRKVVVFKDSSANKGGVTSSSLEVLAGLSLSTEEYTDLMIFKDGKPSPFYQSYVKDIQAKITENAAAEFQCIWKEHSRLQGTKTRTAISDELSQTLNNLQAELESSDLYDDVPSRNGVMRRAIPKTLVDKVGLDTLLKRLPEAYQRALFSSWVASHFIYKYGVNGSSVDFFHFARDLASTA
;
A
#
# COMPACT_ATOMS: atom_id res chain seq x y z
N MET A 1 8.60 14.74 73.54
CA MET A 1 9.16 16.11 73.44
C MET A 1 10.03 16.17 72.19
N SER A 2 9.77 17.20 71.37
CA SER A 2 10.68 17.85 70.41
C SER A 2 10.97 17.15 69.06
N THR A 3 10.59 17.86 67.98
CA THR A 3 10.88 17.68 66.54
C THR A 3 12.37 17.87 66.18
N PRO A 4 12.82 17.42 64.98
CA PRO A 4 13.02 18.35 63.85
C PRO A 4 12.80 17.78 62.41
N GLU A 5 12.73 18.69 61.42
CA GLU A 5 12.61 18.51 59.95
C GLU A 5 13.87 17.94 59.25
N PRO A 6 13.77 17.56 57.95
CA PRO A 6 14.89 17.65 57.01
C PRO A 6 14.60 18.39 55.67
N THR A 7 15.64 19.09 55.20
CA THR A 7 15.83 19.82 53.93
C THR A 7 16.16 18.94 52.71
N PRO A 8 15.97 19.43 51.47
CA PRO A 8 16.32 18.72 50.23
C PRO A 8 17.67 19.17 49.63
N ASN A 9 18.44 18.24 49.05
CA ASN A 9 19.60 18.53 48.19
C ASN A 9 19.73 17.42 47.11
N GLY A 10 19.59 17.79 45.84
CA GLY A 10 19.79 16.94 44.68
C GLY A 10 20.76 17.59 43.69
N ALA A 11 21.93 16.98 43.52
CA ALA A 11 23.04 17.44 42.70
C ALA A 11 22.79 17.24 41.19
N LYS A 12 23.34 18.18 40.41
CA LYS A 12 23.28 18.27 38.95
C LYS A 12 24.22 17.25 38.28
N LEU A 13 23.74 16.56 37.25
CA LEU A 13 24.53 15.78 36.29
C LEU A 13 24.66 16.60 34.98
N THR A 14 25.90 16.91 34.60
CA THR A 14 26.29 17.61 33.36
C THR A 14 26.55 16.61 32.23
N VAL A 15 26.00 16.86 31.04
CA VAL A 15 26.24 16.11 29.79
C VAL A 15 27.13 16.95 28.85
N PRO A 16 28.10 16.38 28.11
CA PRO A 16 29.07 17.14 27.32
C PRO A 16 28.49 17.61 25.98
N THR A 17 28.74 18.87 25.65
CA THR A 17 28.44 19.51 24.37
C THR A 17 29.54 19.20 23.34
N HIS A 18 29.23 18.38 22.33
CA HIS A 18 29.99 18.33 21.08
C HIS A 18 29.38 19.29 20.07
N THR A 19 30.16 20.31 19.70
CA THR A 19 29.88 21.32 18.68
C THR A 19 30.04 20.74 17.27
N LEU A 20 28.92 20.47 16.59
CA LEU A 20 28.88 20.32 15.13
C LEU A 20 28.54 21.68 14.51
N GLY A 21 29.40 22.10 13.57
CA GLY A 21 29.36 23.42 12.94
C GLY A 21 28.03 23.73 12.24
N ALA A 22 27.57 24.96 12.43
CA ALA A 22 26.38 25.51 11.81
C ALA A 22 26.56 25.58 10.27
N LEU A 23 25.89 24.69 9.56
CA LEU A 23 25.42 24.97 8.20
C LEU A 23 24.09 25.71 8.34
N HIS A 24 24.11 26.99 7.99
CA HIS A 24 22.91 27.83 7.93
C HIS A 24 21.89 27.25 6.94
N SER A 25 20.90 26.49 7.42
CA SER A 25 19.65 26.25 6.71
C SER A 25 18.67 27.37 7.03
N ALA A 26 18.60 28.36 6.15
CA ALA A 26 17.65 29.45 6.24
C ALA A 26 16.24 29.01 5.81
N HIS A 27 15.58 28.12 6.55
CA HIS A 27 14.14 27.86 6.44
C HIS A 27 13.57 27.43 7.80
N GLY A 28 13.59 28.36 8.76
CA GLY A 28 12.89 28.22 10.04
C GLY A 28 11.51 28.86 9.93
N SER A 29 10.46 28.04 10.05
CA SER A 29 9.09 28.51 10.26
C SER A 29 8.92 28.90 11.74
N GLU A 30 9.17 30.15 12.07
CA GLU A 30 8.25 30.80 13.01
C GLU A 30 6.90 30.85 12.29
N ALA A 31 5.85 30.28 12.90
CA ALA A 31 4.48 30.39 12.42
C ALA A 31 3.98 31.84 12.55
N SER A 32 4.58 32.74 11.79
CA SER A 32 3.99 34.02 11.44
C SER A 32 2.96 33.72 10.35
N LEU A 33 1.69 33.95 10.68
CA LEU A 33 0.63 34.00 9.67
C LEU A 33 1.10 34.93 8.55
N GLN A 34 1.33 34.38 7.35
CA GLN A 34 1.81 35.17 6.22
C GLN A 34 0.70 36.13 5.81
N ARG A 35 0.94 37.43 6.02
CA ARG A 35 -0.02 38.49 5.67
C ARG A 35 0.08 38.79 4.19
N VAL A 36 -1.06 38.75 3.52
CA VAL A 36 -1.21 39.14 2.12
C VAL A 36 -2.03 40.43 2.04
N LYS A 37 -1.61 41.33 1.15
CA LYS A 37 -2.34 42.57 0.87
C LYS A 37 -3.79 42.26 0.48
N ASN A 38 -4.72 43.09 0.93
CA ASN A 38 -6.12 43.01 0.52
C ASN A 38 -6.32 43.53 -0.90
N GLN A 39 -5.88 42.72 -1.84
CA GLN A 39 -6.08 42.90 -3.26
C GLN A 39 -6.83 41.69 -3.82
N PRO A 40 -7.69 41.86 -4.83
CA PRO A 40 -8.31 40.73 -5.52
C PRO A 40 -7.22 39.79 -6.03
N GLY A 41 -7.23 38.52 -5.63
CA GLY A 41 -6.21 37.55 -6.05
C GLY A 41 -6.17 37.33 -7.57
N TYR A 42 -7.27 37.66 -8.25
CA TYR A 42 -7.47 37.67 -9.69
C TYR A 42 -8.07 39.01 -10.10
N THR A 43 -7.66 39.56 -11.25
CA THR A 43 -8.24 40.78 -11.81
C THR A 43 -9.65 40.50 -12.33
N THR A 44 -10.63 41.27 -11.87
CA THR A 44 -12.00 41.22 -12.43
C THR A 44 -12.00 41.82 -13.84
N PRO A 45 -12.32 41.05 -14.88
CA PRO A 45 -12.44 41.60 -16.23
C PRO A 45 -13.61 42.58 -16.28
N VAL A 46 -13.45 43.73 -16.94
CA VAL A 46 -14.58 44.62 -17.24
C VAL A 46 -15.11 44.26 -18.62
N PHE A 47 -16.35 43.78 -18.70
CA PHE A 47 -16.97 43.45 -19.98
C PHE A 47 -17.51 44.71 -20.64
N LYS A 48 -16.70 45.32 -21.52
CA LYS A 48 -17.08 46.56 -22.23
C LYS A 48 -18.37 46.46 -23.04
N GLY A 49 -18.74 45.26 -23.52
CA GLY A 49 -19.97 45.01 -24.28
C GLY A 49 -21.21 44.69 -23.43
N LYS A 50 -21.14 44.81 -22.10
CA LYS A 50 -22.20 44.35 -21.18
C LYS A 50 -23.54 45.02 -21.42
N ASP A 51 -23.55 46.33 -21.63
CA ASP A 51 -24.79 47.08 -21.86
C ASP A 51 -25.43 46.77 -23.22
N GLU A 52 -24.61 46.53 -24.25
CA GLU A 52 -25.07 46.13 -25.59
C GLU A 52 -25.65 44.70 -25.57
N GLN A 53 -24.95 43.76 -24.93
CA GLN A 53 -25.46 42.40 -24.73
C GLN A 53 -26.77 42.41 -23.93
N ARG A 54 -26.88 43.25 -22.89
CA ARG A 54 -28.11 43.40 -22.10
C ARG A 54 -29.30 43.81 -22.97
N ALA A 55 -29.12 44.80 -23.85
CA ALA A 55 -30.18 45.25 -24.75
C ALA A 55 -30.59 44.14 -25.75
N LEU A 56 -29.63 43.37 -26.26
CA LEU A 56 -29.91 42.23 -27.14
C LEU A 56 -30.63 41.09 -26.42
N VAL A 57 -30.23 40.79 -25.18
CA VAL A 57 -30.91 39.80 -24.32
C VAL A 57 -32.33 40.23 -23.98
N GLU A 58 -32.56 41.53 -23.75
CA GLU A 58 -33.91 42.06 -23.52
C GLU A 58 -34.85 41.77 -24.70
N ASN A 59 -34.37 41.97 -25.93
CA ASN A 59 -35.10 41.60 -27.14
C ASN A 59 -35.33 40.09 -27.25
N ASP A 60 -34.31 39.27 -26.98
CA ASP A 60 -34.42 37.81 -27.04
C ASP A 60 -35.44 37.27 -26.03
N VAL A 61 -35.43 37.76 -24.79
CA VAL A 61 -36.40 37.39 -23.74
C VAL A 61 -37.81 37.83 -24.14
N ALA A 62 -37.98 39.03 -24.68
CA ALA A 62 -39.26 39.53 -25.17
C ALA A 62 -39.81 38.69 -26.34
N MET A 63 -38.95 38.26 -27.27
CA MET A 63 -39.33 37.40 -28.41
C MET A 63 -39.76 36.01 -27.97
N LYS A 64 -39.13 35.44 -26.94
CA LYS A 64 -39.47 34.11 -26.40
C LYS A 64 -40.87 34.07 -25.75
N GLY A 65 -41.41 35.21 -25.30
CA GLY A 65 -42.82 35.36 -24.91
C GLY A 65 -43.24 34.74 -23.57
N PHE A 66 -42.30 34.21 -22.77
CA PHE A 66 -42.61 33.60 -21.46
C PHE A 66 -42.79 34.61 -20.32
N ILE A 67 -42.20 35.80 -20.44
CA ILE A 67 -42.30 36.89 -19.46
C ILE A 67 -43.23 37.97 -20.01
N PRO A 68 -44.20 38.50 -19.23
CA PRO A 68 -45.03 39.63 -19.65
C PRO A 68 -44.15 40.80 -20.11
N ARG A 69 -44.44 41.38 -21.28
CA ARG A 69 -43.60 42.42 -21.91
C ARG A 69 -43.25 43.59 -20.99
N GLU A 70 -44.18 43.98 -20.14
CA GLU A 70 -44.02 45.07 -19.15
C GLU A 70 -42.94 44.76 -18.09
N LEU A 71 -42.66 43.48 -17.83
CA LEU A 71 -41.71 43.03 -16.80
C LEU A 71 -40.33 42.68 -17.38
N VAL A 72 -40.20 42.49 -18.70
CA VAL A 72 -38.96 42.02 -19.35
C VAL A 72 -37.77 42.94 -19.02
N SER A 73 -37.93 44.25 -19.21
CA SER A 73 -36.85 45.22 -18.94
C SER A 73 -36.40 45.20 -17.48
N GLY A 74 -37.35 45.08 -16.56
CA GLY A 74 -37.09 45.01 -15.12
C GLY A 74 -36.33 43.74 -14.72
N GLU A 75 -36.76 42.57 -15.23
CA GLU A 75 -36.13 41.28 -14.94
C GLU A 75 -34.72 41.17 -15.53
N VAL A 76 -34.53 41.66 -16.76
CA VAL A 76 -33.22 41.67 -17.43
C VAL A 76 -32.25 42.61 -16.70
N ASN A 77 -32.68 43.83 -16.36
CA ASN A 77 -31.83 44.76 -15.61
C ASN A 77 -31.52 44.25 -14.19
N TRP A 78 -32.48 43.60 -13.54
CA TRP A 78 -32.25 42.98 -12.24
C TRP A 78 -31.17 41.88 -12.32
N PHE A 79 -31.22 41.04 -13.35
CA PHE A 79 -30.23 39.99 -13.57
C PHE A 79 -28.81 40.53 -13.82
N TYR A 80 -28.67 41.56 -14.66
CA TYR A 80 -27.36 42.14 -15.02
C TYR A 80 -26.75 43.00 -13.90
N SER A 81 -27.58 43.69 -13.11
CA SER A 81 -27.13 44.78 -12.26
C SER A 81 -27.29 44.52 -10.76
N HIS A 82 -28.26 43.70 -10.33
CA HIS A 82 -28.63 43.56 -8.91
C HIS A 82 -28.24 42.21 -8.30
N LEU A 83 -28.15 41.15 -9.10
CA LEU A 83 -27.67 39.83 -8.62
C LEU A 83 -26.17 39.83 -8.27
N GLY A 84 -25.41 40.80 -8.77
CA GLY A 84 -23.97 40.89 -8.54
C GLY A 84 -23.20 39.74 -9.20
N ILE A 85 -23.65 39.26 -10.35
CA ILE A 85 -22.93 38.28 -11.18
C ILE A 85 -21.71 38.96 -11.81
N ASP A 86 -20.56 38.30 -11.76
CA ASP A 86 -19.28 38.81 -12.28
C ASP A 86 -19.32 39.00 -13.80
N ASP A 87 -18.64 40.04 -14.30
CA ASP A 87 -18.56 40.38 -15.72
C ASP A 87 -17.99 39.24 -16.59
N THR A 88 -17.17 38.37 -16.01
CA THR A 88 -16.64 37.17 -16.66
C THR A 88 -17.73 36.27 -17.22
N TYR A 89 -18.85 36.13 -16.49
CA TYR A 89 -19.98 35.31 -16.92
C TYR A 89 -20.62 35.88 -18.20
N PHE A 90 -20.89 37.19 -18.20
CA PHE A 90 -21.52 37.87 -19.32
C PHE A 90 -20.62 37.86 -20.57
N GLN A 91 -19.31 37.93 -20.37
CA GLN A 91 -18.34 37.82 -21.46
C GLN A 91 -18.29 36.41 -22.09
N LYS A 92 -18.44 35.35 -21.29
CA LYS A 92 -18.31 33.96 -21.74
C LYS A 92 -19.61 33.37 -22.29
N GLU A 93 -20.76 33.76 -21.75
CA GLU A 93 -22.04 33.16 -22.11
C GLU A 93 -22.72 33.87 -23.29
N SER A 94 -23.43 33.08 -24.10
CA SER A 94 -24.17 33.61 -25.24
C SER A 94 -25.46 34.32 -24.80
N ARG A 95 -25.92 35.28 -25.60
CA ARG A 95 -27.21 35.97 -25.37
C ARG A 95 -28.39 34.99 -25.18
N GLY A 96 -28.39 33.89 -25.92
CA GLY A 96 -29.47 32.89 -25.86
C GLY A 96 -29.52 32.21 -24.49
N VAL A 97 -28.34 31.84 -23.98
CA VAL A 97 -28.16 31.19 -22.67
C VAL A 97 -28.52 32.14 -21.54
N ILE A 98 -28.07 33.39 -21.60
CA ILE A 98 -28.45 34.40 -20.60
C ILE A 98 -29.97 34.62 -20.62
N SER A 99 -30.58 34.63 -21.80
CA SER A 99 -32.04 34.74 -21.93
C SER A 99 -32.77 33.55 -21.30
N ASP A 100 -32.27 32.32 -21.48
CA ASP A 100 -32.82 31.12 -20.84
C ASP A 100 -32.69 31.17 -19.32
N HIS A 101 -31.56 31.64 -18.80
CA HIS A 101 -31.36 31.82 -17.36
C HIS A 101 -32.33 32.84 -16.75
N ILE A 102 -32.60 33.96 -17.44
CA ILE A 102 -33.58 34.96 -17.00
C ILE A 102 -35.01 34.38 -16.99
N ILE A 103 -35.37 33.62 -18.02
CA ILE A 103 -36.68 32.95 -18.10
C ILE A 103 -36.83 31.92 -16.98
N ALA A 104 -35.82 31.10 -16.75
CA ALA A 104 -35.83 30.10 -15.68
C ALA A 104 -35.94 30.77 -14.30
N LEU A 105 -35.26 31.89 -14.08
CA LEU A 105 -35.35 32.68 -12.87
C LEU A 105 -36.74 33.26 -12.65
N PHE A 106 -37.37 33.79 -13.70
CA PHE A 106 -38.75 34.25 -13.65
C PHE A 106 -39.73 33.11 -13.38
N GLY A 107 -39.52 31.94 -13.99
CA GLY A 107 -40.28 30.71 -13.71
C GLY A 107 -40.16 30.27 -12.25
N ALA A 108 -38.96 30.35 -11.67
CA ALA A 108 -38.73 30.06 -10.25
C ALA A 108 -39.51 31.01 -9.33
N LYS A 109 -39.57 32.32 -9.68
CA LYS A 109 -40.38 33.32 -8.95
C LYS A 109 -41.87 32.99 -8.99
N ILE A 110 -42.40 32.62 -10.16
CA ILE A 110 -43.80 32.19 -10.31
C ILE A 110 -44.08 30.95 -9.46
N LEU A 111 -43.20 29.94 -9.53
CA LEU A 111 -43.36 28.71 -8.76
C LEU A 111 -43.38 28.98 -7.26
N ALA A 112 -42.47 29.81 -6.75
CA ALA A 112 -42.45 30.22 -5.35
C ALA A 112 -43.74 30.94 -4.93
N TYR A 113 -44.25 31.83 -5.80
CA TYR A 113 -45.53 32.52 -5.59
C TYR A 113 -46.71 31.53 -5.48
N THR A 114 -46.81 30.58 -6.40
CA THR A 114 -47.90 29.57 -6.40
C THR A 114 -47.87 28.62 -5.20
N LYS A 115 -46.70 28.43 -4.57
CA LYS A 115 -46.54 27.64 -3.35
C LYS A 115 -46.83 28.43 -2.07
N HIS A 116 -47.17 29.71 -2.18
CA HIS A 116 -47.38 30.65 -1.06
C HIS A 116 -46.20 30.70 -0.07
N ASP A 117 -44.99 30.41 -0.55
CA ASP A 117 -43.80 30.34 0.28
C ASP A 117 -42.62 31.04 -0.44
N PRO A 118 -42.46 32.36 -0.23
CA PRO A 118 -41.37 33.14 -0.81
C PRO A 118 -39.98 32.66 -0.37
N SER A 119 -39.88 31.88 0.71
CA SER A 119 -38.62 31.33 1.22
C SER A 119 -38.13 30.10 0.45
N LYS A 120 -38.96 29.57 -0.48
CA LYS A 120 -38.65 28.42 -1.35
C LYS A 120 -38.31 28.83 -2.79
N LEU A 121 -37.75 30.02 -3.00
CA LEU A 121 -37.23 30.43 -4.30
C LEU A 121 -35.97 29.63 -4.66
N VAL A 122 -36.17 28.46 -5.27
CA VAL A 122 -35.09 27.57 -5.70
C VAL A 122 -34.73 27.89 -7.15
N ILE A 123 -33.51 28.36 -7.36
CA ILE A 123 -32.88 28.52 -8.65
C ILE A 123 -31.97 27.33 -8.86
N ASP A 124 -32.06 26.75 -10.05
CA ASP A 124 -31.26 25.62 -10.48
C ASP A 124 -31.05 25.71 -11.99
N LEU A 125 -29.86 26.16 -12.37
CA LEU A 125 -29.47 26.35 -13.75
C LEU A 125 -28.19 25.54 -13.95
N GLU A 126 -28.23 24.64 -14.91
CA GLU A 126 -27.06 23.88 -15.32
C GLU A 126 -26.90 23.88 -16.82
N ARG A 127 -25.64 23.96 -17.25
CA ARG A 127 -25.25 23.77 -18.64
C ARG A 127 -23.92 23.04 -18.65
N ILE A 128 -23.93 21.84 -19.23
CA ILE A 128 -22.71 21.06 -19.45
C ILE A 128 -22.49 21.03 -20.96
N ASP A 129 -21.29 21.41 -21.41
CA ASP A 129 -20.93 21.34 -22.81
C ASP A 129 -20.77 19.87 -23.23
N GLU A 130 -21.53 19.42 -24.24
CA GLU A 130 -21.52 18.02 -24.71
C GLU A 130 -20.15 17.58 -25.23
N ASN A 131 -19.31 18.51 -25.69
CA ASN A 131 -17.95 18.23 -26.15
C ASN A 131 -16.92 18.29 -25.01
N GLY A 132 -17.36 18.49 -23.77
CA GLY A 132 -16.49 18.52 -22.58
C GLY A 132 -15.64 19.79 -22.48
N ASN A 133 -16.02 20.90 -23.10
CA ASN A 133 -15.26 22.15 -23.03
C ASN A 133 -15.42 22.90 -21.69
N GLY A 134 -16.45 22.56 -20.91
CA GLY A 134 -16.73 23.19 -19.63
C GLY A 134 -18.17 22.98 -19.17
N ALA A 135 -18.49 23.61 -18.05
CA ALA A 135 -19.84 23.60 -17.49
C ALA A 135 -20.09 24.84 -16.63
N THR A 136 -21.35 25.25 -16.58
CA THR A 136 -21.85 26.34 -15.74
C THR A 136 -22.95 25.78 -14.85
N PHE A 137 -22.82 25.98 -13.53
CA PHE A 137 -23.86 25.64 -12.56
C PHE A 137 -24.19 26.88 -11.72
N ILE A 138 -25.46 27.24 -11.63
CA ILE A 138 -25.94 28.36 -10.81
C ILE A 138 -27.14 27.87 -10.01
N HIS A 139 -27.01 27.85 -8.69
CA HIS A 139 -28.11 27.42 -7.84
C HIS A 139 -28.24 28.26 -6.57
N THR A 140 -29.43 28.21 -5.98
CA THR A 140 -29.68 28.78 -4.65
C THR A 140 -28.90 27.99 -3.59
N SER A 141 -28.16 28.67 -2.72
CA SER A 141 -27.41 28.03 -1.63
C SER A 141 -27.33 28.94 -0.39
N PRO A 142 -27.81 28.48 0.79
CA PRO A 142 -27.54 29.17 2.04
C PRO A 142 -26.02 29.14 2.36
N PRO A 143 -25.44 30.25 2.84
CA PRO A 143 -24.02 30.28 3.21
C PRO A 143 -23.76 29.39 4.42
N GLY A 144 -22.67 28.63 4.37
CA GLY A 144 -22.18 27.85 5.51
C GLY A 144 -22.97 26.57 5.84
N LEU A 145 -23.88 26.17 4.95
CA LEU A 145 -24.69 24.96 5.10
C LEU A 145 -24.49 24.06 3.88
N THR A 146 -24.10 22.80 4.13
CA THR A 146 -24.16 21.75 3.10
C THR A 146 -25.61 21.31 2.96
N VAL A 147 -26.18 21.51 1.77
CA VAL A 147 -27.56 21.13 1.46
C VAL A 147 -27.60 19.64 1.09
N THR A 148 -28.51 18.86 1.66
CA THR A 148 -28.68 17.42 1.37
C THR A 148 -29.77 17.13 0.34
N GLU A 149 -30.65 18.08 0.08
CA GLU A 149 -31.81 17.93 -0.82
C GLU A 149 -31.86 19.07 -1.84
N GLY A 150 -32.49 18.78 -2.98
CA GLY A 150 -32.62 19.74 -4.06
C GLY A 150 -31.31 19.94 -4.84
N PRO A 151 -31.30 20.89 -5.79
CA PRO A 151 -30.32 20.84 -6.87
C PRO A 151 -28.87 21.17 -6.50
N GLY A 152 -28.70 21.98 -5.44
CA GLY A 152 -27.38 22.30 -4.92
C GLY A 152 -26.68 21.17 -4.16
N SER A 153 -27.37 20.08 -3.84
CA SER A 153 -26.81 19.02 -2.98
C SER A 153 -25.78 18.13 -3.69
N THR A 154 -25.86 18.02 -5.02
CA THR A 154 -24.97 17.16 -5.81
C THR A 154 -24.02 17.94 -6.73
N CYS A 155 -24.15 19.27 -6.79
CA CYS A 155 -23.41 20.10 -7.74
C CYS A 155 -21.88 19.94 -7.64
N GLU A 156 -21.31 20.10 -6.44
CA GLU A 156 -19.85 19.99 -6.28
C GLU A 156 -19.35 18.55 -6.47
N THR A 157 -20.13 17.54 -6.05
CA THR A 157 -19.79 16.12 -6.27
C THR A 157 -19.79 15.77 -7.76
N ARG A 158 -20.75 16.29 -8.53
CA ARG A 158 -20.76 16.14 -9.99
C ARG A 158 -19.58 16.84 -10.66
N ILE A 159 -19.16 18.00 -10.15
CA ILE A 159 -17.96 18.68 -10.65
C ILE A 159 -16.71 17.83 -10.38
N ASP A 160 -16.60 17.23 -9.19
CA ASP A 160 -15.54 16.28 -8.88
C ASP A 160 -15.52 15.10 -9.86
N GLU A 161 -16.66 14.42 -10.04
CA GLU A 161 -16.77 13.23 -10.90
C GLU A 161 -16.49 13.51 -12.39
N LEU A 162 -17.07 14.59 -12.92
CA LEU A 162 -17.02 14.91 -14.34
C LEU A 162 -15.70 15.58 -14.75
N PHE A 163 -15.10 16.40 -13.87
CA PHE A 163 -14.01 17.29 -14.28
C PHE A 163 -12.73 17.13 -13.46
N LEU A 164 -12.78 16.90 -12.14
CA LEU A 164 -11.60 16.99 -11.26
C LEU A 164 -10.95 15.65 -10.89
N ASN A 165 -11.74 14.57 -10.73
CA ASN A 165 -11.25 13.26 -10.28
C ASN A 165 -10.37 12.58 -11.34
N ASN A 166 -10.77 12.73 -12.61
CA ASN A 166 -10.14 12.08 -13.75
C ASN A 166 -9.25 13.03 -14.56
N SER A 167 -8.87 14.18 -14.00
CA SER A 167 -8.05 15.15 -14.73
C SER A 167 -6.63 14.63 -14.95
N THR A 168 -6.09 14.91 -16.13
CA THR A 168 -4.68 14.69 -16.48
C THR A 168 -4.11 15.96 -17.10
N PRO A 169 -2.78 16.08 -17.28
CA PRO A 169 -2.19 17.20 -18.01
C PRO A 169 -2.80 17.46 -19.40
N GLU A 170 -3.31 16.42 -20.06
CA GLU A 170 -3.99 16.49 -21.36
C GLU A 170 -5.48 16.85 -21.26
N ASN A 171 -6.10 16.59 -20.11
CA ASN A 171 -7.51 16.80 -19.85
C ASN A 171 -7.68 17.51 -18.50
N ALA A 172 -7.25 18.76 -18.47
CA ALA A 172 -7.26 19.61 -17.28
C ALA A 172 -8.36 20.68 -17.35
N TYR A 173 -8.85 21.08 -16.19
CA TYR A 173 -9.93 22.04 -16.02
C TYR A 173 -9.60 23.09 -14.97
N ARG A 174 -10.09 24.29 -15.22
CA ARG A 174 -10.14 25.39 -14.27
C ARG A 174 -11.56 25.50 -13.72
N LEU A 175 -11.68 25.71 -12.41
CA LEU A 175 -12.95 25.96 -11.73
C LEU A 175 -12.90 27.29 -10.99
N GLU A 176 -13.84 28.18 -11.31
CA GLU A 176 -14.06 29.44 -10.60
C GLU A 176 -15.42 29.38 -9.90
N THR A 177 -15.47 29.70 -8.60
CA THR A 177 -16.71 29.66 -7.82
C THR A 177 -16.93 30.99 -7.12
N PHE A 178 -18.16 31.48 -7.17
CA PHE A 178 -18.55 32.77 -6.60
C PHE A 178 -19.87 32.65 -5.83
N ARG A 179 -20.00 33.47 -4.80
CA ARG A 179 -21.24 33.67 -4.06
C ARG A 179 -21.73 35.10 -4.30
N SER A 180 -23.01 35.27 -4.62
CA SER A 180 -23.59 36.61 -4.82
C SER A 180 -23.51 37.43 -3.52
N ALA A 181 -23.19 38.71 -3.64
CA ALA A 181 -23.16 39.63 -2.50
C ALA A 181 -24.59 39.98 -2.02
N GLY A 182 -25.55 40.07 -2.95
CA GLY A 182 -26.96 40.35 -2.68
C GLY A 182 -27.81 39.09 -2.47
N SER A 183 -28.98 39.28 -1.87
CA SER A 183 -30.00 38.24 -1.71
C SER A 183 -30.85 38.10 -2.99
N ILE A 184 -31.34 36.89 -3.27
CA ILE A 184 -32.10 36.58 -4.49
C ILE A 184 -33.43 37.34 -4.54
N SER A 185 -33.97 37.76 -3.39
CA SER A 185 -35.14 38.64 -3.33
C SER A 185 -35.04 39.53 -2.09
N ALA A 186 -35.77 40.65 -2.09
CA ALA A 186 -36.00 41.47 -0.90
C ALA A 186 -36.68 40.67 0.24
N THR A 187 -37.38 39.57 -0.10
CA THR A 187 -38.11 38.72 0.85
C THR A 187 -37.42 37.38 1.16
N ALA A 188 -36.28 37.06 0.54
CA ALA A 188 -35.58 35.78 0.71
C ALA A 188 -34.10 36.02 1.03
N SER A 189 -33.59 35.45 2.13
CA SER A 189 -32.21 35.63 2.61
C SER A 189 -31.16 34.76 1.88
N GLN A 190 -31.58 33.98 0.89
CA GLN A 190 -30.71 33.06 0.17
C GLN A 190 -29.85 33.79 -0.86
N GLN A 191 -28.63 33.29 -1.09
CA GLN A 191 -27.67 33.78 -2.07
C GLN A 191 -27.51 32.78 -3.21
N LEU A 192 -27.05 33.26 -4.37
CA LEU A 192 -26.65 32.42 -5.49
C LEU A 192 -25.25 31.88 -5.29
N ARG A 193 -25.06 30.62 -5.68
CA ARG A 193 -23.76 30.00 -5.85
C ARG A 193 -23.56 29.68 -7.31
N CYS A 194 -22.49 30.21 -7.88
CA CYS A 194 -22.13 30.02 -9.29
C CYS A 194 -20.81 29.24 -9.39
N TYR A 195 -20.77 28.26 -10.29
CA TYR A 195 -19.60 27.46 -10.63
C TYR A 195 -19.37 27.56 -12.13
N PHE A 196 -18.13 27.88 -12.51
CA PHE A 196 -17.70 27.98 -13.90
C PHE A 196 -16.52 27.06 -14.12
N VAL A 197 -16.74 25.97 -14.84
CA VAL A 197 -15.72 25.01 -15.24
C VAL A 197 -15.31 25.33 -16.68
N THR A 198 -14.02 25.47 -16.94
CA THR A 198 -13.48 25.70 -18.29
C THR A 198 -12.30 24.77 -18.52
N LYS A 199 -12.24 24.11 -19.67
CA LYS A 199 -11.10 23.27 -20.05
C LYS A 199 -9.84 24.13 -20.27
N CYS A 200 -8.72 23.73 -19.68
CA CYS A 200 -7.44 24.44 -19.80
C CYS A 200 -6.85 24.30 -21.20
N GLN A 201 -6.19 25.35 -21.68
CA GLN A 201 -5.42 25.35 -22.92
C GLN A 201 -3.96 25.70 -22.61
N PHE A 202 -3.13 24.67 -22.52
CA PHE A 202 -1.70 24.82 -22.31
C PHE A 202 -0.96 25.03 -23.64
N ALA A 203 0.18 25.71 -23.60
CA ALA A 203 1.03 25.86 -24.76
C ALA A 203 1.48 24.48 -25.30
N PRO A 204 1.54 24.29 -26.64
CA PRO A 204 1.85 22.99 -27.25
C PRO A 204 3.28 22.51 -26.97
N GLN A 205 4.21 23.41 -26.64
CA GLN A 205 5.52 23.01 -26.15
C GLN A 205 5.44 22.77 -24.66
N ARG A 206 5.65 21.51 -24.24
CA ARG A 206 5.98 21.15 -22.86
C ARG A 206 7.50 21.32 -22.71
N PRO A 207 8.06 22.46 -22.28
CA PRO A 207 9.43 22.45 -21.85
C PRO A 207 9.49 21.52 -20.65
N ALA A 208 10.04 20.32 -20.84
CA ALA A 208 10.41 19.48 -19.71
C ALA A 208 11.37 20.32 -18.87
N THR A 209 10.99 20.63 -17.63
CA THR A 209 11.90 21.29 -16.70
C THR A 209 13.19 20.44 -16.66
N PRO A 210 14.36 20.99 -17.05
CA PRO A 210 15.59 20.22 -17.05
C PRO A 210 15.84 19.63 -15.66
N PRO A 211 16.40 18.40 -15.55
CA PRO A 211 16.70 17.80 -14.26
C PRO A 211 17.50 18.77 -13.37
N GLY A 212 16.99 19.08 -12.18
CA GLY A 212 17.61 20.01 -11.22
C GLY A 212 17.22 21.48 -11.35
N GLN A 213 16.43 21.88 -12.34
CA GLN A 213 15.78 23.20 -12.38
C GLN A 213 14.41 23.15 -11.73
N LYS A 214 14.00 24.26 -11.12
CA LYS A 214 12.67 24.43 -10.54
C LYS A 214 11.68 24.86 -11.63
N THR A 215 10.48 24.30 -11.61
CA THR A 215 9.43 24.65 -12.58
C THR A 215 9.02 26.11 -12.44
N ASP A 216 8.91 26.85 -13.55
CA ASP A 216 8.29 28.18 -13.58
C ASP A 216 6.80 28.04 -13.89
N ILE A 217 5.96 28.58 -13.01
CA ILE A 217 4.50 28.57 -13.12
C ILE A 217 4.03 29.15 -14.46
N ARG A 218 4.75 30.13 -15.03
CA ARG A 218 4.41 30.75 -16.32
C ARG A 218 4.50 29.78 -17.49
N ASN A 219 5.32 28.75 -17.39
CA ASN A 219 5.52 27.76 -18.44
C ASN A 219 4.50 26.62 -18.39
N VAL A 220 3.82 26.44 -17.25
CA VAL A 220 2.91 25.30 -17.02
C VAL A 220 1.45 25.72 -16.85
N SER A 221 1.18 27.02 -16.91
CA SER A 221 -0.13 27.61 -16.70
C SER A 221 -0.94 27.74 -17.98
N ASP A 222 -2.25 27.77 -17.83
CA ASP A 222 -3.20 28.22 -18.85
C ASP A 222 -3.05 29.73 -19.12
N SER A 223 -3.25 30.14 -20.38
CA SER A 223 -3.15 31.56 -20.78
C SER A 223 -4.14 32.46 -20.03
N ALA A 224 -5.40 32.03 -19.85
CA ALA A 224 -6.41 32.81 -19.16
C ALA A 224 -6.19 32.87 -17.65
N PHE A 225 -5.44 31.93 -17.06
CA PHE A 225 -4.95 32.06 -15.69
C PHE A 225 -3.88 33.15 -15.59
N LEU A 226 -2.87 33.15 -16.47
CA LEU A 226 -1.78 34.13 -16.45
C LEU A 226 -2.26 35.56 -16.67
N ASP A 227 -3.24 35.76 -17.54
CA ASP A 227 -3.81 37.08 -17.81
C ASP A 227 -4.58 37.66 -16.62
N ARG A 228 -5.08 36.80 -15.72
CA ARG A 228 -5.95 37.20 -14.60
C ARG A 228 -5.27 37.16 -13.25
N ALA A 229 -4.33 36.24 -13.04
CA ALA A 229 -3.69 36.05 -11.76
C ALA A 229 -2.82 37.26 -11.42
N THR A 230 -2.99 37.80 -10.21
CA THR A 230 -2.06 38.83 -9.72
C THR A 230 -0.67 38.25 -9.46
N GLN A 231 0.36 39.09 -9.51
CA GLN A 231 1.74 38.67 -9.21
C GLN A 231 1.84 37.97 -7.85
N ASN A 232 1.14 38.46 -6.83
CA ASN A 232 1.10 37.83 -5.50
C ASN A 232 0.51 36.40 -5.55
N THR A 233 -0.57 36.18 -6.32
CA THR A 233 -1.13 34.82 -6.50
C THR A 233 -0.15 33.91 -7.24
N LEU A 234 0.54 34.42 -8.27
CA LEU A 234 1.57 33.65 -8.98
C LEU A 234 2.71 33.23 -8.05
N ASP A 235 3.20 34.14 -7.20
CA ASP A 235 4.29 33.85 -6.27
C ASP A 235 3.88 32.80 -5.22
N ILE A 236 2.68 32.92 -4.66
CA ILE A 236 2.14 31.92 -3.70
C ILE A 236 1.99 30.56 -4.38
N TYR A 237 1.40 30.51 -5.56
CA TYR A 237 1.17 29.25 -6.27
C TYR A 237 2.48 28.62 -6.73
N GLN A 238 3.46 29.43 -7.13
CA GLN A 238 4.81 28.98 -7.47
C GLN A 238 5.49 28.28 -6.30
N GLN A 239 5.41 28.85 -5.10
CA GLN A 239 5.98 28.26 -3.89
C GLN A 239 5.29 26.95 -3.51
N VAL A 240 3.95 26.92 -3.57
CA VAL A 240 3.16 25.70 -3.33
C VAL A 240 3.53 24.62 -4.35
N MET A 241 3.68 24.98 -5.63
CA MET A 241 4.06 24.06 -6.70
C MET A 241 5.41 23.37 -6.43
N TRP A 242 6.45 24.12 -6.05
CA TRP A 242 7.75 23.55 -5.70
C TRP A 242 7.67 22.59 -4.50
N ASN A 243 6.83 22.92 -3.51
CA ASN A 243 6.60 22.03 -2.38
C ASN A 243 5.87 20.75 -2.80
N VAL A 244 4.93 20.81 -3.75
CA VAL A 244 4.22 19.63 -4.27
C VAL A 244 5.13 18.74 -5.11
N GLU A 245 6.07 19.31 -5.88
CA GLU A 245 7.02 18.53 -6.68
C GLU A 245 7.90 17.63 -5.80
N THR A 246 8.26 18.12 -4.61
CA THR A 246 9.14 17.42 -3.66
C THR A 246 8.41 16.55 -2.64
N ARG A 247 7.07 16.63 -2.54
CA ARG A 247 6.27 15.90 -1.54
C ARG A 247 5.25 14.97 -2.18
N THR A 248 4.86 13.93 -1.45
CA THR A 248 3.83 12.95 -1.88
C THR A 248 2.42 13.39 -1.46
N GLY A 249 2.29 13.94 -0.24
CA GLY A 249 1.02 14.42 0.32
C GLY A 249 0.63 15.84 -0.09
N PRO A 250 -0.54 16.33 0.34
CA PRO A 250 -0.99 17.68 0.04
C PRO A 250 -0.11 18.72 0.77
N VAL A 251 0.15 19.83 0.09
CA VAL A 251 0.76 21.03 0.67
C VAL A 251 -0.36 21.99 1.04
N ILE A 252 -0.43 22.42 2.30
CA ILE A 252 -1.53 23.23 2.82
C ILE A 252 -0.94 24.48 3.48
N GLU A 253 -1.29 25.65 2.98
CA GLU A 253 -0.78 26.95 3.43
C GLU A 253 -1.94 27.91 3.75
N VAL A 254 -1.79 28.72 4.81
CA VAL A 254 -2.81 29.66 5.28
C VAL A 254 -2.27 31.09 5.29
N PHE A 255 -3.03 32.02 4.72
CA PHE A 255 -2.68 33.44 4.63
C PHE A 255 -3.75 34.35 5.25
N GLU A 256 -3.30 35.41 5.93
CA GLU A 256 -4.16 36.49 6.46
C GLU A 256 -4.37 37.57 5.42
N VAL A 257 -5.63 37.97 5.17
CA VAL A 257 -5.93 39.08 4.26
C VAL A 257 -5.99 40.38 5.04
N GLU A 258 -5.05 41.29 4.78
CA GLU A 258 -4.86 42.55 5.52
C GLU A 258 -6.15 43.38 5.68
N GLY A 259 -6.45 43.86 6.88
CA GLY A 259 -7.62 44.71 7.11
C GLY A 259 -8.98 43.99 6.97
N THR A 260 -9.00 42.66 6.84
CA THR A 260 -10.24 41.87 6.79
C THR A 260 -10.20 40.70 7.78
N ARG A 261 -11.37 40.11 8.05
CA ARG A 261 -11.47 38.82 8.76
C ARG A 261 -11.38 37.62 7.81
N GLU A 262 -11.18 37.84 6.51
CA GLU A 262 -11.05 36.76 5.52
C GLU A 262 -9.72 36.02 5.73
N ARG A 263 -9.72 34.72 5.47
CA ARG A 263 -8.52 33.86 5.47
C ARG A 263 -8.44 33.09 4.16
N ARG A 264 -7.26 33.08 3.55
CA ARG A 264 -7.00 32.36 2.30
C ARG A 264 -6.29 31.05 2.62
N LEU A 265 -6.94 29.93 2.32
CA LEU A 265 -6.37 28.59 2.40
C LEU A 265 -5.95 28.16 0.98
N VAL A 266 -4.69 27.75 0.81
CA VAL A 266 -4.15 27.28 -0.47
C VAL A 266 -3.68 25.84 -0.31
N ILE A 267 -4.18 24.94 -1.15
CA ILE A 267 -3.90 23.51 -1.09
C ILE A 267 -3.36 23.06 -2.45
N GLY A 268 -2.12 22.54 -2.48
CA GLY A 268 -1.51 21.96 -3.67
C GLY A 268 -1.36 20.45 -3.56
N TYR A 269 -1.64 19.72 -4.63
CA TYR A 269 -1.42 18.27 -4.70
C TYR A 269 -1.27 17.77 -6.15
N LYS A 270 -0.74 16.56 -6.33
CA LYS A 270 -0.58 15.91 -7.64
C LYS A 270 -1.92 15.39 -8.17
N MET A 271 -2.22 15.59 -9.46
CA MET A 271 -3.47 15.13 -10.10
C MET A 271 -3.74 13.64 -9.87
N GLY A 272 -5.02 13.31 -9.67
CA GLY A 272 -5.51 12.00 -9.24
C GLY A 272 -5.08 11.58 -7.82
N GLY A 273 -4.40 12.43 -7.05
CA GLY A 273 -3.88 12.12 -5.70
C GLY A 273 -4.96 11.69 -4.72
N THR A 274 -6.17 12.16 -4.98
CA THR A 274 -7.38 11.94 -4.21
C THR A 274 -8.59 12.16 -5.15
N SER A 275 -9.77 11.69 -4.76
CA SER A 275 -11.04 11.89 -5.49
C SER A 275 -12.03 12.62 -4.58
N GLY A 276 -13.01 13.36 -5.11
CA GLY A 276 -14.07 13.97 -4.28
C GLY A 276 -13.58 15.07 -3.32
N PHE A 277 -12.32 15.50 -3.42
CA PHE A 277 -11.69 16.34 -2.40
C PHE A 277 -12.23 17.77 -2.39
N PHE A 278 -12.59 18.32 -3.55
CA PHE A 278 -13.10 19.69 -3.63
C PHE A 278 -14.48 19.82 -2.95
N SER A 279 -15.41 18.90 -3.22
CA SER A 279 -16.71 18.87 -2.55
C SER A 279 -16.58 18.56 -1.05
N ALA A 280 -15.68 17.64 -0.69
CA ALA A 280 -15.43 17.30 0.71
C ALA A 280 -14.91 18.51 1.53
N LEU A 281 -14.04 19.35 0.95
CA LEU A 281 -13.54 20.57 1.59
C LEU A 281 -14.68 21.53 1.98
N SER A 282 -15.77 21.58 1.21
CA SER A 282 -16.96 22.35 1.56
C SER A 282 -17.62 21.91 2.84
N ASN A 283 -17.83 20.60 2.95
CA ASN A 283 -18.41 19.99 4.13
C ASN A 283 -17.54 20.28 5.36
N LEU A 284 -16.21 20.22 5.20
CA LEU A 284 -15.26 20.54 6.25
C LEU A 284 -15.39 21.98 6.76
N TYR A 285 -15.29 23.01 5.89
CA TYR A 285 -15.34 24.38 6.40
C TYR A 285 -16.76 24.78 6.86
N HIS A 286 -17.83 24.21 6.29
CA HIS A 286 -19.20 24.37 6.79
C HIS A 286 -19.37 23.81 8.21
N PHE A 287 -18.75 22.67 8.51
CA PHE A 287 -18.77 22.06 9.84
C PHE A 287 -18.27 23.03 10.92
N TYR A 288 -17.24 23.82 10.59
CA TYR A 288 -16.66 24.86 11.44
C TYR A 288 -17.35 26.23 11.34
N SER A 289 -18.59 26.27 10.81
CA SER A 289 -19.39 27.50 10.68
C SER A 289 -18.69 28.59 9.85
N LEU A 290 -17.92 28.18 8.85
CA LEU A 290 -17.33 29.07 7.85
C LEU A 290 -18.12 28.99 6.55
N TYR A 291 -17.99 30.00 5.71
CA TYR A 291 -18.44 29.95 4.33
C TYR A 291 -17.37 30.48 3.39
N SER A 292 -17.40 30.03 2.13
CA SER A 292 -16.50 30.53 1.10
C SER A 292 -17.18 31.63 0.28
N ALA A 293 -16.54 32.79 0.19
CA ALA A 293 -16.97 33.85 -0.73
C ALA A 293 -16.64 33.47 -2.18
N ARG A 294 -15.43 32.93 -2.39
CA ARG A 294 -14.91 32.48 -3.67
C ARG A 294 -13.94 31.31 -3.52
N LYS A 295 -13.87 30.47 -4.55
CA LYS A 295 -12.91 29.36 -4.66
C LYS A 295 -12.35 29.30 -6.06
N TYR A 296 -11.12 28.82 -6.16
CA TYR A 296 -10.44 28.57 -7.42
C TYR A 296 -9.82 27.19 -7.40
N VAL A 297 -9.96 26.42 -8.47
CA VAL A 297 -9.16 25.23 -8.75
C VAL A 297 -8.41 25.51 -10.03
N GLU A 298 -7.08 25.56 -9.93
CA GLU A 298 -6.20 25.71 -11.08
C GLU A 298 -5.43 24.41 -11.28
N GLN A 299 -5.42 23.93 -12.52
CA GLN A 299 -4.71 22.73 -12.94
C GLN A 299 -3.62 23.11 -13.93
N PHE A 300 -2.43 22.54 -13.74
CA PHE A 300 -1.22 22.90 -14.48
C PHE A 300 -0.72 21.73 -15.33
N SER A 301 -0.02 22.03 -16.42
CA SER A 301 0.47 21.02 -17.38
C SER A 301 1.55 20.09 -16.81
N ASN A 302 2.15 20.42 -15.66
CA ASN A 302 3.05 19.52 -14.93
C ASN A 302 2.31 18.53 -14.01
N GLY A 303 0.97 18.45 -14.08
CA GLY A 303 0.18 17.47 -13.33
C GLY A 303 -0.10 17.88 -11.87
N ILE A 304 -0.04 19.17 -11.56
CA ILE A 304 -0.35 19.72 -10.23
C ILE A 304 -1.71 20.40 -10.25
N THR A 305 -2.45 20.23 -9.16
CA THR A 305 -3.70 20.95 -8.86
C THR A 305 -3.48 21.86 -7.67
N ILE A 306 -3.90 23.12 -7.77
CA ILE A 306 -3.92 24.07 -6.65
C ILE A 306 -5.35 24.56 -6.43
N ILE A 307 -5.87 24.33 -5.22
CA ILE A 307 -7.15 24.85 -4.74
C ILE A 307 -6.88 26.07 -3.86
N SER A 308 -7.58 27.18 -4.10
CA SER A 308 -7.57 28.34 -3.21
C SER A 308 -8.97 28.68 -2.73
N LEU A 309 -9.15 28.66 -1.40
CA LEU A 309 -10.40 28.94 -0.72
C LEU A 309 -10.29 30.26 0.06
N TYR A 310 -11.27 31.14 -0.12
CA TYR A 310 -11.39 32.39 0.63
C TYR A 310 -12.53 32.25 1.65
N LEU A 311 -12.15 32.05 2.91
CA LEU A 311 -13.04 31.63 3.99
C LEU A 311 -13.36 32.80 4.92
N ASN A 312 -14.64 32.91 5.26
CA ASN A 312 -15.21 33.93 6.13
C ASN A 312 -16.06 33.28 7.23
N PRO A 313 -16.15 33.88 8.42
CA PRO A 313 -16.99 33.34 9.49
C PRO A 313 -18.47 33.61 9.19
N LEU A 314 -19.35 32.67 9.53
CA LEU A 314 -20.78 32.89 9.36
C LEU A 314 -21.26 34.08 10.23
N PRO A 315 -21.95 35.08 9.65
CA PRO A 315 -22.51 36.20 10.39
C PRO A 315 -23.46 35.70 11.49
N ASN A 316 -23.39 36.31 12.68
CA ASN A 316 -24.27 36.00 13.82
C ASN A 316 -24.21 34.53 14.31
N SER A 317 -23.11 33.82 14.06
CA SER A 317 -22.91 32.45 14.58
C SER A 317 -22.17 32.43 15.91
N ASN A 318 -22.48 31.46 16.78
CA ASN A 318 -21.73 31.18 18.02
C ASN A 318 -20.42 30.41 17.72
N ALA A 319 -19.79 30.66 16.57
CA ALA A 319 -18.59 29.95 16.16
C ALA A 319 -17.37 30.39 16.99
N PRO A 320 -16.36 29.51 17.17
CA PRO A 320 -15.06 29.91 17.70
C PRO A 320 -14.43 31.03 16.87
N PRO A 321 -13.44 31.77 17.42
CA PRO A 321 -12.60 32.69 16.64
C PRO A 321 -12.13 32.05 15.32
N ILE A 322 -12.15 32.82 14.23
CA ILE A 322 -11.89 32.32 12.88
C ILE A 322 -10.51 31.68 12.75
N GLU A 323 -9.52 32.20 13.47
CA GLU A 323 -8.16 31.68 13.53
C GLU A 323 -8.14 30.22 13.97
N HIS A 324 -8.97 29.86 14.95
CA HIS A 324 -9.10 28.48 15.41
C HIS A 324 -9.81 27.60 14.38
N SER A 325 -10.93 28.06 13.83
CA SER A 325 -11.67 27.32 12.80
C SER A 325 -10.81 27.03 11.57
N ILE A 326 -10.01 27.99 11.12
CA ILE A 326 -9.12 27.83 9.96
C ILE A 326 -7.97 26.85 10.26
N PHE A 327 -7.38 26.94 11.44
CA PHE A 327 -6.37 25.98 11.86
C PHE A 327 -6.92 24.54 11.89
N GLN A 328 -8.19 24.36 12.28
CA GLN A 328 -8.84 23.05 12.21
C GLN A 328 -9.05 22.56 10.79
N VAL A 329 -9.59 23.40 9.92
CA VAL A 329 -9.77 23.09 8.50
C VAL A 329 -8.41 22.69 7.88
N MET A 330 -7.33 23.38 8.21
CA MET A 330 -5.98 23.05 7.75
C MET A 330 -5.54 21.64 8.17
N LYS A 331 -5.68 21.28 9.46
CA LYS A 331 -5.27 19.95 9.95
C LYS A 331 -6.16 18.83 9.39
N GLU A 332 -7.47 19.03 9.36
CA GLU A 332 -8.44 18.01 8.94
C GLU A 332 -8.51 17.84 7.42
N ALA A 333 -8.11 18.85 6.62
CA ALA A 333 -7.99 18.71 5.18
C ALA A 333 -7.00 17.59 4.79
N SER A 334 -5.97 17.32 5.60
CA SER A 334 -5.06 16.18 5.37
C SER A 334 -5.74 14.81 5.53
N LEU A 335 -6.63 14.67 6.52
CA LEU A 335 -7.41 13.44 6.73
C LEU A 335 -8.43 13.24 5.61
N LEU A 336 -9.05 14.34 5.20
CA LEU A 336 -9.99 14.37 4.09
C LEU A 336 -9.31 14.04 2.77
N PHE A 337 -8.05 14.46 2.57
CA PHE A 337 -7.27 14.06 1.40
C PHE A 337 -7.06 12.53 1.36
N CYS A 338 -6.83 11.90 2.52
CA CYS A 338 -6.67 10.45 2.62
C CYS A 338 -7.97 9.67 2.43
N LEU A 339 -9.09 10.19 2.95
CA LEU A 339 -10.41 9.54 2.97
C LEU A 339 -11.53 10.56 2.66
N PRO A 340 -11.61 11.04 1.42
CA PRO A 340 -12.59 12.06 1.00
C PRO A 340 -14.03 11.52 1.02
N ASP A 341 -14.22 10.27 0.62
CA ASP A 341 -15.52 9.60 0.49
C ASP A 341 -15.93 8.86 1.78
N ASN A 342 -15.58 9.40 2.95
CA ASN A 342 -15.85 8.76 4.24
C ASN A 342 -17.35 8.81 4.60
N PRO A 343 -18.06 7.66 4.67
CA PRO A 343 -19.51 7.63 4.93
C PRO A 343 -19.90 8.09 6.34
N PHE A 344 -18.95 8.19 7.26
CA PHE A 344 -19.20 8.65 8.63
C PHE A 344 -19.03 10.16 8.80
N PHE A 345 -18.58 10.87 7.76
CA PHE A 345 -18.49 12.33 7.74
C PHE A 345 -19.74 12.91 7.07
N LEU A 346 -20.74 13.24 7.89
CA LEU A 346 -22.03 13.77 7.44
C LEU A 346 -22.11 15.30 7.64
N PRO A 347 -22.99 16.00 6.89
CA PRO A 347 -23.31 17.41 7.16
C PRO A 347 -23.66 17.64 8.62
N LYS A 348 -23.27 18.81 9.14
CA LYS A 348 -23.40 19.17 10.56
C LYS A 348 -24.84 18.99 11.05
N SER A 349 -25.04 18.08 12.00
CA SER A 349 -26.31 17.79 12.67
C SER A 349 -26.07 17.40 14.13
N PRO A 350 -27.06 17.48 15.03
CA PRO A 350 -26.89 16.96 16.40
C PRO A 350 -26.47 15.49 16.36
N GLY A 351 -25.28 15.17 16.88
CA GLY A 351 -24.71 13.82 16.84
C GLY A 351 -23.78 13.52 15.64
N SER A 352 -23.56 14.46 14.72
CA SER A 352 -22.60 14.29 13.62
C SER A 352 -21.15 14.27 14.10
N ASN A 353 -20.34 13.39 13.50
CA ASN A 353 -18.91 13.28 13.77
C ASN A 353 -18.11 14.40 13.10
N ALA A 354 -17.10 14.94 13.80
CA ALA A 354 -16.05 15.74 13.17
C ALA A 354 -15.19 14.87 12.22
N VAL A 355 -14.38 15.47 11.35
CA VAL A 355 -13.56 14.68 10.38
C VAL A 355 -12.62 13.71 11.10
N GLN A 356 -12.02 14.10 12.22
CA GLN A 356 -11.20 13.19 13.03
C GLN A 356 -12.01 12.00 13.56
N GLU A 357 -13.17 12.25 14.17
CA GLU A 357 -14.07 11.23 14.71
C GLU A 357 -14.58 10.28 13.60
N ALA A 358 -14.95 10.83 12.44
CA ALA A 358 -15.40 10.07 11.27
C ALA A 358 -14.27 9.23 10.66
N THR A 359 -13.06 9.78 10.57
CA THR A 359 -11.88 9.08 10.05
C THR A 359 -11.49 7.94 10.99
N TYR A 360 -11.51 8.17 12.30
CA TYR A 360 -11.35 7.12 13.30
C TYR A 360 -12.43 6.04 13.16
N ALA A 361 -13.70 6.43 13.02
CA ALA A 361 -14.80 5.50 12.81
C ALA A 361 -14.59 4.63 11.58
N TYR A 362 -14.08 5.20 10.49
CA TYR A 362 -13.75 4.47 9.26
C TYR A 362 -12.61 3.47 9.46
N CYS A 363 -11.55 3.85 10.18
CA CYS A 363 -10.45 2.94 10.51
C CYS A 363 -10.94 1.76 11.37
N GLY A 364 -11.73 2.07 12.42
CA GLY A 364 -12.33 1.05 13.28
C GLY A 364 -13.32 0.17 12.53
N TRP A 365 -14.06 0.70 11.55
CA TRP A 365 -14.96 -0.08 10.69
C TRP A 365 -14.21 -1.14 9.88
N ILE A 366 -13.08 -0.77 9.27
CA ILE A 366 -12.25 -1.72 8.52
C ILE A 366 -11.58 -2.71 9.47
N PHE A 367 -11.09 -2.25 10.63
CA PHE A 367 -10.51 -3.14 11.63
C PHE A 367 -11.52 -4.18 12.13
N ALA A 368 -12.71 -3.75 12.56
CA ALA A 368 -13.82 -4.60 12.98
C ALA A 368 -14.20 -5.60 11.90
N GLN A 369 -14.26 -5.15 10.64
CA GLN A 369 -14.53 -6.02 9.50
C GLN A 369 -13.55 -7.20 9.46
N HIS A 370 -12.26 -7.01 9.75
CA HIS A 370 -11.25 -8.07 9.70
C HIS A 370 -11.17 -8.91 10.98
N PHE A 371 -11.41 -8.33 12.16
CA PHE A 371 -11.02 -8.94 13.44
C PHE A 371 -12.16 -9.19 14.44
N CYS A 372 -13.41 -8.84 14.15
CA CYS A 372 -14.54 -9.30 14.97
C CYS A 372 -14.57 -10.85 14.98
N ASN A 373 -14.78 -11.44 16.17
CA ASN A 373 -14.69 -12.88 16.40
C ASN A 373 -15.65 -13.67 15.49
N ARG A 374 -15.10 -14.42 14.53
CA ARG A 374 -15.86 -15.02 13.40
C ARG A 374 -16.23 -16.49 13.58
N LEU A 375 -15.54 -17.26 14.42
CA LEU A 375 -15.67 -18.73 14.44
C LEU A 375 -16.51 -19.29 15.61
N GLY A 376 -16.71 -18.52 16.67
CA GLY A 376 -17.58 -18.90 17.80
C GLY A 376 -17.16 -20.17 18.54
N SER A 377 -17.95 -20.60 19.53
CA SER A 377 -17.67 -21.80 20.33
C SER A 377 -17.95 -23.13 19.59
N ALA A 378 -18.85 -23.11 18.60
CA ALA A 378 -19.23 -24.30 17.84
C ALA A 378 -18.07 -24.83 16.96
N TYR A 379 -17.32 -23.92 16.31
CA TYR A 379 -16.14 -24.31 15.53
C TYR A 379 -15.07 -24.94 16.42
N LEU A 380 -14.86 -24.41 17.64
CA LEU A 380 -13.91 -24.96 18.60
C LEU A 380 -14.25 -26.40 18.99
N GLN A 381 -15.53 -26.67 19.26
CA GLN A 381 -15.98 -28.02 19.58
C GLN A 381 -15.76 -28.97 18.39
N LEU A 382 -16.05 -28.52 17.16
CA LEU A 382 -15.86 -29.34 15.97
C LEU A 382 -14.38 -29.63 15.71
N LYS A 383 -13.51 -28.64 15.84
CA LYS A 383 -12.05 -28.80 15.69
C LYS A 383 -11.49 -29.81 16.69
N ASN A 384 -11.99 -29.82 17.93
CA ASN A 384 -11.53 -30.78 18.95
C ASN A 384 -11.99 -32.22 18.69
N ILE A 385 -13.02 -32.42 17.87
CA ILE A 385 -13.54 -33.75 17.50
C ILE A 385 -12.84 -34.30 16.25
N LEU A 386 -12.50 -33.42 15.31
CA LEU A 386 -11.96 -33.78 14.00
C LEU A 386 -10.42 -33.86 14.02
N ASN A 387 -9.87 -34.89 13.38
CA ASN A 387 -8.42 -35.04 13.21
C ASN A 387 -7.91 -34.21 12.02
N GLU A 388 -7.19 -33.12 12.27
CA GLU A 388 -6.61 -32.25 11.21
C GLU A 388 -5.58 -32.97 10.32
N ASN A 389 -5.03 -34.11 10.77
CA ASN A 389 -4.14 -34.94 9.94
C ASN A 389 -4.90 -35.85 8.96
N ASP A 390 -6.22 -35.96 9.12
CA ASP A 390 -7.09 -36.60 8.15
C ASP A 390 -7.52 -35.58 7.08
N PRO A 391 -7.25 -35.83 5.78
CA PRO A 391 -7.54 -34.89 4.71
C PRO A 391 -9.02 -34.50 4.59
N ALA A 392 -9.94 -35.45 4.79
CA ALA A 392 -11.37 -35.21 4.64
C ALA A 392 -11.91 -34.37 5.80
N HIS A 393 -11.43 -34.63 7.01
CA HIS A 393 -11.77 -33.84 8.19
C HIS A 393 -11.26 -32.39 8.11
N ALA A 394 -10.03 -32.21 7.62
CA ALA A 394 -9.44 -30.88 7.46
C ALA A 394 -10.19 -30.04 6.41
N GLU A 395 -10.63 -30.65 5.31
CA GLU A 395 -11.46 -29.98 4.29
C GLU A 395 -12.79 -29.48 4.88
N VAL A 396 -13.51 -30.35 5.60
CA VAL A 396 -14.77 -29.99 6.26
C VAL A 396 -14.55 -28.85 7.27
N LEU A 397 -13.49 -28.90 8.06
CA LEU A 397 -13.15 -27.80 8.98
C LEU A 397 -12.89 -26.49 8.23
N ASN A 398 -12.13 -26.52 7.13
CA ASN A 398 -11.82 -25.33 6.34
C ASN A 398 -13.06 -24.74 5.67
N ASP A 399 -13.95 -25.56 5.14
CA ASP A 399 -15.20 -25.10 4.52
C ASP A 399 -16.15 -24.48 5.55
N ILE A 400 -16.29 -25.09 6.73
CA ILE A 400 -17.09 -24.53 7.83
C ILE A 400 -16.47 -23.23 8.34
N LYS A 401 -15.14 -23.19 8.47
CA LYS A 401 -14.39 -21.97 8.81
C LYS A 401 -14.69 -20.84 7.83
N ARG A 402 -14.65 -21.12 6.52
CA ARG A 402 -14.96 -20.16 5.46
C ARG A 402 -16.40 -19.65 5.59
N ARG A 403 -17.37 -20.53 5.83
CA ARG A 403 -18.79 -20.18 5.94
C ARG A 403 -19.10 -19.29 7.15
N PHE A 404 -18.59 -19.61 8.34
CA PHE A 404 -18.83 -18.78 9.53
C PHE A 404 -18.23 -17.38 9.42
N ARG A 405 -17.13 -17.25 8.68
CA ARG A 405 -16.54 -15.94 8.36
C ARG A 405 -17.40 -15.10 7.42
N GLU A 406 -18.24 -15.73 6.59
CA GLU A 406 -19.10 -15.04 5.62
C GLU A 406 -20.40 -14.51 6.24
N GLU A 407 -20.94 -15.19 7.26
CA GLU A 407 -22.33 -14.97 7.72
C GLU A 407 -22.48 -14.06 8.97
N THR A 408 -21.45 -13.84 9.79
CA THR A 408 -21.62 -13.26 11.15
C THR A 408 -21.50 -11.71 11.25
N PHE A 409 -20.54 -11.08 10.56
CA PHE A 409 -20.28 -9.63 10.64
C PHE A 409 -20.10 -9.03 9.25
N THR A 410 -21.20 -8.57 8.65
CA THR A 410 -21.17 -7.87 7.36
C THR A 410 -20.70 -6.43 7.52
N ARG A 411 -20.19 -5.84 6.44
CA ARG A 411 -19.73 -4.45 6.43
C ARG A 411 -20.87 -3.49 6.78
N GLU A 412 -22.06 -3.78 6.27
CA GLU A 412 -23.28 -2.99 6.47
C GLU A 412 -23.76 -3.07 7.91
N SER A 413 -23.72 -4.25 8.55
CA SER A 413 -24.14 -4.37 9.94
C SER A 413 -23.22 -3.61 10.89
N ILE A 414 -21.89 -3.67 10.68
CA ILE A 414 -20.93 -2.89 11.47
C ILE A 414 -21.18 -1.38 11.30
N ALA A 415 -21.44 -0.92 10.07
CA ALA A 415 -21.76 0.49 9.82
C ALA A 415 -23.05 0.93 10.55
N GLN A 416 -24.08 0.08 10.58
CA GLN A 416 -25.31 0.35 11.33
C GLN A 416 -25.03 0.51 12.83
N VAL A 417 -24.15 -0.31 13.42
CA VAL A 417 -23.75 -0.15 14.84
C VAL A 417 -23.08 1.19 15.09
N ILE A 418 -22.17 1.61 14.20
CA ILE A 418 -21.47 2.91 14.30
C ILE A 418 -22.48 4.07 14.26
N HIS A 419 -23.48 4.00 13.36
CA HIS A 419 -24.53 5.01 13.27
C HIS A 419 -25.52 4.98 14.45
N ALA A 420 -25.76 3.81 15.05
CA ALA A 420 -26.65 3.66 16.19
C ALA A 420 -26.04 4.18 17.50
N HIS A 421 -24.71 4.19 17.63
CA HIS A 421 -24.00 4.53 18.87
C HIS A 421 -22.96 5.66 18.72
N PRO A 422 -23.32 6.84 18.17
CA PRO A 422 -22.36 7.92 17.89
C PRO A 422 -21.65 8.44 19.16
N ASP A 423 -22.34 8.46 20.31
CA ASP A 423 -21.76 8.87 21.59
C ASP A 423 -20.65 7.92 22.07
N LEU A 424 -20.81 6.61 21.86
CA LEU A 424 -19.80 5.61 22.22
C LEU A 424 -18.60 5.69 21.27
N ILE A 425 -18.84 5.88 19.98
CA ILE A 425 -17.78 6.10 18.97
C ILE A 425 -16.96 7.35 19.32
N ARG A 426 -17.61 8.42 19.79
CA ARG A 426 -16.92 9.60 20.29
C ARG A 426 -16.04 9.31 21.50
N LEU A 427 -16.53 8.54 22.47
CA LEU A 427 -15.74 8.15 23.65
C LEU A 427 -14.55 7.25 23.28
N LEU A 428 -14.75 6.34 22.33
CA LEU A 428 -13.69 5.50 21.76
C LEU A 428 -12.63 6.34 21.03
N TYR A 429 -13.03 7.33 20.24
CA TYR A 429 -12.10 8.29 19.64
C TYR A 429 -11.34 9.09 20.71
N VAL A 430 -12.03 9.55 21.76
CA VAL A 430 -11.41 10.28 22.87
C VAL A 430 -10.31 9.46 23.52
N ASN A 431 -10.59 8.18 23.82
CA ASN A 431 -9.61 7.24 24.36
C ASN A 431 -8.41 7.04 23.41
N PHE A 432 -8.65 6.88 22.10
CA PHE A 432 -7.58 6.79 21.09
C PHE A 432 -6.70 8.04 21.06
N ALA A 433 -7.32 9.22 21.05
CA ALA A 433 -6.62 10.49 20.95
C ALA A 433 -5.77 10.77 22.19
N MET A 434 -6.27 10.48 23.40
CA MET A 434 -5.49 10.67 24.63
C MET A 434 -4.16 9.91 24.64
N THR A 435 -4.08 8.80 23.90
CA THR A 435 -2.86 8.01 23.77
C THR A 435 -1.97 8.47 22.61
N HIS A 436 -2.55 8.79 21.45
CA HIS A 436 -1.79 8.97 20.21
C HIS A 436 -1.62 10.41 19.74
N TYR A 437 -2.24 11.37 20.41
CA TYR A 437 -2.08 12.79 20.08
C TYR A 437 -0.68 13.27 20.52
N PRO A 438 0.17 13.79 19.62
CA PRO A 438 1.51 14.22 19.98
C PRO A 438 1.49 15.36 21.02
N PRO A 439 2.30 15.29 22.10
CA PRO A 439 2.51 16.43 22.98
C PRO A 439 3.37 17.47 22.24
N SER A 440 2.80 18.61 21.85
CA SER A 440 3.58 19.70 21.24
C SER A 440 4.03 20.70 22.31
N ASP A 441 5.30 21.13 22.30
CA ASP A 441 5.81 22.24 23.13
C ASP A 441 5.04 23.56 22.89
N ASP A 442 4.46 23.72 21.68
CA ASP A 442 3.56 24.83 21.31
C ASP A 442 2.07 24.64 21.69
N ALA A 443 1.69 23.50 22.30
CA ALA A 443 0.33 23.30 22.81
C ALA A 443 -0.04 24.34 23.89
N SER A 444 0.97 24.99 24.48
CA SER A 444 0.80 26.09 25.44
C SER A 444 0.30 27.40 24.81
N LYS A 445 0.30 27.55 23.47
CA LYS A 445 -0.08 28.80 22.77
C LYS A 445 -1.27 28.69 21.80
N LEU A 446 -1.73 27.49 21.44
CA LEU A 446 -2.83 27.32 20.47
C LEU A 446 -3.96 26.47 21.07
N MET A 447 -5.14 27.11 21.19
CA MET A 447 -6.38 26.50 21.68
C MET A 447 -6.82 25.28 20.84
N PRO A 448 -7.62 24.38 21.42
CA PRO A 448 -7.71 23.03 20.90
C PRO A 448 -8.73 22.81 19.78
N THR A 449 -8.59 21.69 19.04
CA THR A 449 -9.56 21.20 18.03
C THR A 449 -10.96 21.06 18.62
N LEU A 450 -12.05 21.10 17.84
CA LEU A 450 -13.39 20.92 18.42
C LEU A 450 -13.52 19.53 19.07
N SER A 451 -12.86 18.53 18.49
CA SER A 451 -12.66 17.22 19.11
C SER A 451 -11.81 17.28 20.38
N TYR A 452 -10.82 18.18 20.50
CA TYR A 452 -10.02 18.37 21.70
C TYR A 452 -10.70 19.27 22.76
N GLN A 453 -11.48 20.27 22.37
CA GLN A 453 -12.39 20.97 23.28
C GLN A 453 -13.41 19.99 23.86
N ARG A 454 -13.86 19.02 23.04
CA ARG A 454 -14.60 17.85 23.52
C ARG A 454 -13.75 16.94 24.41
N LEU A 455 -12.47 16.68 24.10
CA LEU A 455 -11.51 15.97 25.00
C LEU A 455 -11.38 16.66 26.37
N GLN A 456 -11.45 17.99 26.42
CA GLN A 456 -11.35 18.78 27.65
C GLN A 456 -12.65 18.83 28.46
N THR A 457 -13.81 18.66 27.81
CA THR A 457 -15.14 18.74 28.45
C THR A 457 -15.74 17.37 28.81
N VAL A 458 -15.38 16.33 28.06
CA VAL A 458 -15.78 14.94 28.33
C VAL A 458 -14.70 14.30 29.18
N GLN A 459 -15.06 13.76 30.35
CA GLN A 459 -14.07 13.02 31.15
C GLN A 459 -13.53 11.83 30.36
N PRO A 460 -12.21 11.75 30.12
CA PRO A 460 -11.63 10.62 29.41
C PRO A 460 -11.76 9.37 30.27
N LEU A 461 -12.33 8.32 29.67
CA LEU A 461 -12.45 7.02 30.31
C LEU A 461 -11.21 6.18 29.96
N ASN A 462 -10.61 5.54 30.96
CA ASN A 462 -9.63 4.49 30.72
C ASN A 462 -10.32 3.26 30.09
N ASP A 463 -9.52 2.31 29.60
CA ASP A 463 -10.03 1.15 28.87
C ASP A 463 -11.07 0.35 29.66
N LYS A 464 -10.88 0.19 30.97
CA LYS A 464 -11.78 -0.57 31.84
C LYS A 464 -13.12 0.14 32.00
N ASP A 465 -13.09 1.44 32.29
CA ASP A 465 -14.31 2.23 32.49
C ASP A 465 -15.08 2.38 31.18
N LEU A 466 -14.38 2.50 30.05
CA LEU A 466 -14.98 2.55 28.73
C LEU A 466 -15.64 1.21 28.37
N TYR A 467 -14.97 0.08 28.63
CA TYR A 467 -15.54 -1.25 28.47
C TYR A 467 -16.83 -1.42 29.31
N ASP A 468 -16.80 -1.06 30.59
CA ASP A 468 -17.97 -1.14 31.47
C ASP A 468 -19.11 -0.23 30.98
N LYS A 469 -18.79 0.95 30.44
CA LYS A 469 -19.78 1.85 29.84
C LYS A 469 -20.43 1.24 28.60
N ILE A 470 -19.63 0.68 27.68
CA ILE A 470 -20.14 0.02 26.47
C ILE A 470 -21.06 -1.15 26.87
N ARG A 471 -20.59 -2.05 27.74
CA ARG A 471 -21.35 -3.23 28.21
C ARG A 471 -22.68 -2.88 28.86
N ARG A 472 -22.74 -1.79 29.63
CA ARG A 472 -23.99 -1.34 30.30
C ARG A 472 -24.96 -0.65 29.35
N THR A 473 -24.45 -0.05 28.27
CA THR A 473 -25.25 0.75 27.32
C THR A 473 -25.81 -0.11 26.20
N VAL A 474 -25.09 -1.15 25.79
CA VAL A 474 -25.41 -1.96 24.60
C VAL A 474 -25.86 -3.37 25.01
N PRO A 475 -27.18 -3.65 25.02
CA PRO A 475 -27.71 -4.96 25.42
C PRO A 475 -27.53 -6.04 24.35
N ASN A 476 -27.43 -5.65 23.07
CA ASN A 476 -27.22 -6.56 21.95
C ASN A 476 -25.76 -7.05 21.92
N LYS A 477 -25.55 -8.36 22.02
CA LYS A 477 -24.22 -8.97 22.02
C LYS A 477 -23.44 -8.71 20.73
N HIS A 478 -24.11 -8.65 19.58
CA HIS A 478 -23.47 -8.42 18.29
C HIS A 478 -22.93 -6.99 18.19
N GLU A 479 -23.74 -6.01 18.56
CA GLU A 479 -23.34 -4.60 18.62
C GLU A 479 -22.22 -4.36 19.65
N LEU A 480 -22.30 -5.05 20.79
CA LEU A 480 -21.27 -5.03 21.82
C LEU A 480 -19.92 -5.52 21.26
N GLN A 481 -19.89 -6.65 20.54
CA GLN A 481 -18.67 -7.18 19.93
C GLN A 481 -18.05 -6.23 18.90
N VAL A 482 -18.87 -5.50 18.15
CA VAL A 482 -18.39 -4.46 17.24
C VAL A 482 -17.70 -3.34 18.02
N LEU A 483 -18.32 -2.79 19.06
CA LEU A 483 -17.72 -1.70 19.84
C LEU A 483 -16.51 -2.15 20.68
N GLU A 484 -16.50 -3.41 21.14
CA GLU A 484 -15.32 -4.03 21.77
C GLU A 484 -14.13 -4.09 20.81
N SER A 485 -14.37 -4.36 19.52
CA SER A 485 -13.29 -4.37 18.52
C SER A 485 -12.62 -3.01 18.33
N PHE A 486 -13.35 -1.91 18.52
CA PHE A 486 -12.78 -0.56 18.50
C PHE A 486 -11.89 -0.30 19.72
N LEU A 487 -12.30 -0.80 20.89
CA LEU A 487 -11.48 -0.71 22.09
C LEU A 487 -10.21 -1.57 21.96
N ILE A 488 -10.33 -2.76 21.36
CA ILE A 488 -9.19 -3.59 20.98
C ILE A 488 -8.27 -2.82 20.03
N PHE A 489 -8.80 -2.18 18.99
CA PHE A 489 -8.00 -1.37 18.08
C PHE A 489 -7.19 -0.31 18.83
N ASN A 490 -7.82 0.49 19.70
CA ASN A 490 -7.14 1.54 20.47
C ASN A 490 -6.00 1.00 21.32
N LYS A 491 -6.26 -0.08 22.08
CA LYS A 491 -5.28 -0.67 22.99
C LYS A 491 -4.02 -1.18 22.28
N HIS A 492 -4.15 -1.62 21.03
CA HIS A 492 -3.09 -2.31 20.32
C HIS A 492 -2.35 -1.42 19.31
N VAL A 493 -2.79 -0.19 19.05
CA VAL A 493 -2.02 0.76 18.23
C VAL A 493 -0.76 1.19 19.00
N LEU A 494 0.41 1.00 18.40
CA LEU A 494 1.71 1.39 18.96
C LEU A 494 2.27 2.67 18.32
N LYS A 495 2.06 2.85 17.02
CA LYS A 495 2.44 4.02 16.24
C LYS A 495 1.37 4.33 15.22
N THR A 496 1.14 5.61 14.91
CA THR A 496 0.24 6.02 13.83
C THR A 496 0.63 7.37 13.23
N ASN A 497 0.41 7.52 11.91
CA ASN A 497 0.54 8.81 11.23
C ASN A 497 -0.76 9.64 11.25
N PHE A 498 -1.81 9.20 11.96
CA PHE A 498 -3.15 9.80 11.95
C PHE A 498 -3.12 11.34 12.11
N TYR A 499 -2.29 11.84 13.02
CA TYR A 499 -2.18 13.27 13.34
C TYR A 499 -1.14 14.03 12.50
N GLN A 500 -0.39 13.36 11.62
CA GLN A 500 0.61 14.04 10.78
C GLN A 500 -0.08 14.93 9.72
N PRO A 501 0.39 16.17 9.50
CA PRO A 501 -0.27 17.12 8.61
C PRO A 501 -0.11 16.79 7.11
N THR A 502 0.98 16.14 6.72
CA THR A 502 1.20 15.72 5.32
C THR A 502 1.31 14.21 5.24
N LYS A 503 0.32 13.57 4.61
CA LYS A 503 0.23 12.11 4.42
C LYS A 503 -0.68 11.78 3.25
N VAL A 504 -0.50 10.61 2.66
CA VAL A 504 -1.30 10.12 1.51
C VAL A 504 -2.22 8.95 1.83
N ALA A 505 -1.95 8.25 2.94
CA ALA A 505 -2.75 7.17 3.49
C ALA A 505 -2.54 7.12 5.01
N LEU A 506 -3.47 6.49 5.72
CA LEU A 506 -3.37 6.26 7.16
C LEU A 506 -2.62 4.97 7.43
N SER A 507 -1.72 4.98 8.42
CA SER A 507 -0.92 3.83 8.80
C SER A 507 -0.92 3.64 10.32
N PHE A 508 -0.99 2.37 10.72
CA PHE A 508 -1.00 1.94 12.11
C PHE A 508 -0.05 0.76 12.31
N ARG A 509 0.87 0.86 13.26
CA ARG A 509 1.68 -0.26 13.74
C ARG A 509 0.96 -0.89 14.93
N LEU A 510 0.50 -2.14 14.83
CA LEU A 510 -0.31 -2.79 15.88
C LEU A 510 0.41 -3.92 16.62
N ALA A 511 0.25 -4.02 17.93
CA ALA A 511 0.57 -5.20 18.72
C ALA A 511 -0.40 -6.34 18.35
N PRO A 512 0.07 -7.53 17.94
CA PRO A 512 -0.79 -8.58 17.38
C PRO A 512 -1.37 -9.56 18.41
N ASP A 513 -1.19 -9.32 19.71
CA ASP A 513 -1.60 -10.20 20.82
C ASP A 513 -3.12 -10.30 21.01
N PHE A 514 -3.91 -9.49 20.31
CA PHE A 514 -5.36 -9.65 20.25
C PHE A 514 -5.83 -10.77 19.30
N LEU A 515 -4.94 -11.28 18.43
CA LEU A 515 -5.31 -12.31 17.46
C LEU A 515 -5.61 -13.65 18.18
N PRO A 516 -6.72 -14.33 17.85
CA PRO A 516 -7.05 -15.59 18.48
C PRO A 516 -6.11 -16.72 18.00
N GLU A 517 -5.43 -17.37 18.94
CA GLU A 517 -4.47 -18.47 18.69
C GLU A 517 -5.08 -19.63 17.88
N ILE A 518 -6.39 -19.88 18.03
CA ILE A 518 -7.08 -20.92 17.27
C ILE A 518 -7.08 -20.66 15.75
N GLU A 519 -7.14 -19.39 15.35
CA GLU A 519 -7.13 -18.98 13.94
C GLU A 519 -5.72 -18.73 13.44
N TYR A 520 -4.89 -18.14 14.31
CA TYR A 520 -3.55 -17.68 14.02
C TYR A 520 -2.58 -18.30 15.04
N PRO A 521 -2.25 -19.61 14.90
CA PRO A 521 -1.51 -20.38 15.92
C PRO A 521 -0.08 -19.88 16.13
N ARG A 522 0.50 -19.22 15.12
CA ARG A 522 1.71 -18.42 15.29
C ARG A 522 1.31 -16.96 15.43
N GLN A 523 1.56 -16.37 16.59
CA GLN A 523 1.41 -14.94 16.76
C GLN A 523 2.48 -14.20 15.93
N PRO A 524 2.11 -13.21 15.10
CA PRO A 524 3.08 -12.32 14.47
C PRO A 524 3.93 -11.57 15.51
N TYR A 525 5.11 -11.13 15.11
CA TYR A 525 5.90 -10.17 15.90
C TYR A 525 5.35 -8.75 15.76
N GLY A 526 4.89 -8.42 14.55
CA GLY A 526 4.35 -7.10 14.26
C GLY A 526 3.45 -7.08 13.05
N MET A 527 2.49 -6.17 13.07
CA MET A 527 1.64 -5.87 11.93
C MET A 527 1.55 -4.37 11.67
N PHE A 528 1.46 -4.02 10.39
CA PHE A 528 1.11 -2.71 9.89
C PHE A 528 -0.22 -2.81 9.17
N PHE A 529 -1.09 -1.87 9.46
CA PHE A 529 -2.41 -1.74 8.85
C PHE A 529 -2.48 -0.39 8.15
N VAL A 530 -2.71 -0.40 6.84
CA VAL A 530 -2.65 0.79 5.97
C VAL A 530 -3.98 0.96 5.25
N ILE A 531 -4.53 2.17 5.32
CA ILE A 531 -5.81 2.52 4.69
C ILE A 531 -5.59 3.74 3.80
N GLY A 532 -5.78 3.58 2.50
CA GLY A 532 -5.88 4.68 1.56
C GLY A 532 -7.30 4.80 1.00
N ASN A 533 -7.59 5.91 0.32
CA ASN A 533 -8.85 6.10 -0.40
C ASN A 533 -9.13 4.95 -1.40
N GLU A 534 -8.08 4.54 -2.11
CA GLU A 534 -8.17 3.63 -3.25
C GLU A 534 -7.71 2.21 -2.93
N PHE A 535 -7.29 1.92 -1.69
CA PHE A 535 -6.77 0.60 -1.35
C PHE A 535 -6.81 0.31 0.15
N ARG A 536 -6.70 -0.97 0.47
CA ARG A 536 -6.46 -1.48 1.83
C ARG A 536 -5.19 -2.30 1.82
N GLY A 537 -4.39 -2.23 2.87
CA GLY A 537 -3.15 -2.98 2.92
C GLY A 537 -2.76 -3.45 4.32
N PHE A 538 -2.03 -4.55 4.35
CA PHE A 538 -1.41 -5.08 5.55
C PHE A 538 0.07 -5.35 5.31
N HIS A 539 0.88 -5.30 6.37
CA HIS A 539 2.22 -5.87 6.41
C HIS A 539 2.35 -6.70 7.68
N ILE A 540 2.69 -7.98 7.58
CA ILE A 540 2.85 -8.87 8.73
C ILE A 540 4.29 -9.36 8.77
N ARG A 541 4.90 -9.34 9.96
CA ARG A 541 6.24 -9.89 10.22
C ARG A 541 6.23 -10.82 11.43
N PHE A 542 6.99 -11.91 11.37
CA PHE A 542 7.08 -12.94 12.42
C PHE A 542 8.32 -12.84 13.30
N ARG A 543 9.26 -11.95 12.97
CA ARG A 543 10.42 -11.59 13.80
C ARG A 543 10.64 -10.08 13.73
N ASP A 544 11.52 -9.57 14.59
CA ASP A 544 11.95 -8.19 14.51
C ASP A 544 12.72 -7.92 13.21
N VAL A 545 13.78 -8.69 12.98
CA VAL A 545 14.48 -8.71 11.70
C VAL A 545 13.70 -9.63 10.77
N ALA A 546 12.96 -9.08 9.80
CA ALA A 546 12.11 -9.86 8.93
C ALA A 546 11.99 -9.26 7.52
N ARG A 547 11.78 -10.13 6.53
CA ARG A 547 11.78 -9.76 5.12
C ARG A 547 10.68 -10.47 4.33
N GLY A 548 10.11 -9.75 3.38
CA GLY A 548 9.02 -10.30 2.57
C GLY A 548 8.60 -9.46 1.38
N GLY A 549 8.06 -10.16 0.37
CA GLY A 549 7.49 -9.51 -0.81
C GLY A 549 6.23 -8.70 -0.53
N ILE A 550 5.96 -7.66 -1.32
CA ILE A 550 4.68 -6.95 -1.34
C ILE A 550 3.87 -7.43 -2.55
N ARG A 551 2.66 -7.92 -2.32
CA ARG A 551 1.73 -8.39 -3.37
C ARG A 551 0.60 -7.40 -3.62
N ILE A 552 0.26 -7.18 -4.89
CA ILE A 552 -0.98 -6.52 -5.29
C ILE A 552 -2.04 -7.58 -5.60
N VAL A 553 -3.11 -7.58 -4.82
CA VAL A 553 -4.24 -8.51 -4.98
C VAL A 553 -5.27 -7.87 -5.92
N MET A 554 -5.16 -8.16 -7.21
CA MET A 554 -6.07 -7.62 -8.23
C MET A 554 -7.42 -8.36 -8.25
N SER A 555 -8.52 -7.61 -8.29
CA SER A 555 -9.88 -8.16 -8.40
C SER A 555 -10.46 -7.89 -9.79
N ARG A 556 -11.00 -8.95 -10.43
CA ARG A 556 -11.54 -8.87 -11.80
C ARG A 556 -12.95 -8.27 -11.86
N ASN A 557 -13.73 -8.42 -10.79
CA ASN A 557 -15.11 -7.95 -10.68
C ASN A 557 -15.48 -7.66 -9.21
N LYS A 558 -16.71 -7.19 -8.97
CA LYS A 558 -17.23 -6.81 -7.65
C LYS A 558 -17.30 -7.99 -6.68
N GLU A 559 -17.62 -9.17 -7.19
CA GLU A 559 -17.72 -10.40 -6.41
C GLU A 559 -16.33 -10.83 -5.89
N ASN A 560 -15.33 -10.89 -6.78
CA ASN A 560 -13.95 -11.16 -6.41
C ASN A 560 -13.39 -10.11 -5.45
N TYR A 561 -13.70 -8.82 -5.66
CA TYR A 561 -13.28 -7.75 -4.76
C TYR A 561 -13.85 -7.94 -3.36
N SER A 562 -15.13 -8.26 -3.24
CA SER A 562 -15.79 -8.50 -1.95
C SER A 562 -15.22 -9.72 -1.20
N ILE A 563 -14.81 -10.77 -1.93
CA ILE A 563 -14.11 -11.94 -1.35
C ILE A 563 -12.71 -11.54 -0.86
N ASN A 564 -11.90 -10.94 -1.74
CA ASN A 564 -10.53 -10.53 -1.41
C ASN A 564 -10.52 -9.55 -0.23
N GLN A 565 -11.47 -8.61 -0.18
CA GLN A 565 -11.60 -7.65 0.91
C GLN A 565 -11.84 -8.32 2.27
N ARG A 566 -12.52 -9.47 2.33
CA ARG A 566 -12.76 -10.20 3.59
C ARG A 566 -11.55 -11.05 4.01
N MET A 567 -10.83 -11.58 3.03
CA MET A 567 -9.72 -12.53 3.22
C MET A 567 -8.33 -11.87 3.19
N LEU A 568 -8.22 -10.56 2.94
CA LEU A 568 -6.94 -9.86 2.74
C LEU A 568 -5.92 -10.09 3.86
N PHE A 569 -6.37 -10.02 5.13
CA PHE A 569 -5.50 -10.29 6.28
C PHE A 569 -5.07 -11.75 6.35
N ASP A 570 -5.98 -12.69 6.13
CA ASP A 570 -5.70 -14.13 6.14
C ASP A 570 -4.68 -14.51 5.05
N GLU A 571 -4.86 -13.98 3.84
CA GLU A 571 -3.91 -14.15 2.74
C GLU A 571 -2.53 -13.61 3.15
N ASN A 572 -2.48 -12.40 3.71
CA ASN A 572 -1.22 -11.80 4.15
C ASN A 572 -0.53 -12.63 5.24
N TYR A 573 -1.29 -13.09 6.24
CA TYR A 573 -0.80 -13.90 7.35
C TYR A 573 -0.22 -15.23 6.84
N ASN A 574 -0.96 -15.93 5.98
CA ASN A 574 -0.54 -17.21 5.44
C ASN A 574 0.74 -17.07 4.60
N LEU A 575 0.81 -16.05 3.74
CA LEU A 575 2.01 -15.77 2.95
C LEU A 575 3.23 -15.44 3.83
N ALA A 576 3.05 -14.59 4.85
CA ALA A 576 4.13 -14.25 5.78
C ALA A 576 4.58 -15.46 6.63
N SER A 577 3.63 -16.32 7.04
CA SER A 577 3.91 -17.53 7.83
C SER A 577 4.70 -18.56 7.02
N THR A 578 4.28 -18.81 5.76
CA THR A 578 5.02 -19.66 4.83
C THR A 578 6.42 -19.10 4.53
N GLN A 579 6.54 -17.77 4.39
CA GLN A 579 7.85 -17.13 4.22
C GLN A 579 8.78 -17.38 5.41
N SER A 580 8.25 -17.45 6.63
CA SER A 580 9.03 -17.73 7.85
C SER A 580 9.60 -19.15 7.86
N LEU A 581 8.87 -20.12 7.30
CA LEU A 581 9.38 -21.49 7.10
C LEU A 581 10.47 -21.56 6.02
N LYS A 582 10.45 -20.64 5.04
CA LYS A 582 11.45 -20.58 3.97
C LYS A 582 12.75 -19.89 4.41
N ASN A 583 12.66 -18.90 5.30
CA ASN A 583 13.80 -18.06 5.70
C ASN A 583 14.67 -18.64 6.84
N LYS A 584 14.54 -19.93 7.18
CA LYS A 584 15.21 -20.59 8.31
C LYS A 584 16.76 -20.57 8.32
N ASP A 585 17.40 -20.20 7.21
CA ASP A 585 18.87 -20.18 7.04
C ASP A 585 19.48 -18.78 6.95
N ILE A 586 18.65 -17.75 7.10
CA ILE A 586 19.03 -16.35 6.94
C ILE A 586 18.63 -15.56 8.20
N PRO A 587 19.25 -14.40 8.46
CA PRO A 587 18.92 -13.60 9.64
C PRO A 587 17.45 -13.16 9.68
N GLU A 588 16.83 -12.93 8.53
CA GLU A 588 15.49 -12.35 8.48
C GLU A 588 14.38 -13.39 8.61
N GLY A 589 13.53 -13.28 9.62
CA GLY A 589 12.27 -14.03 9.69
C GLY A 589 11.31 -13.69 8.55
N GLY A 590 10.18 -14.42 8.49
CA GLY A 590 9.18 -14.21 7.45
C GLY A 590 8.38 -12.92 7.63
N ALA A 591 8.24 -12.15 6.56
CA ALA A 591 7.27 -11.07 6.45
C ALA A 591 6.52 -11.13 5.11
N LYS A 592 5.44 -10.34 4.98
CA LYS A 592 4.75 -10.11 3.70
C LYS A 592 3.92 -8.85 3.76
N GLY A 593 3.82 -8.13 2.64
CA GLY A 593 2.80 -7.10 2.43
C GLY A 593 1.73 -7.52 1.44
N THR A 594 0.49 -7.11 1.64
CA THR A 594 -0.58 -7.21 0.64
C THR A 594 -1.27 -5.87 0.48
N ILE A 595 -1.62 -5.55 -0.76
CA ILE A 595 -2.36 -4.35 -1.15
C ILE A 595 -3.55 -4.82 -1.98
N LEU A 596 -4.76 -4.44 -1.57
CA LEU A 596 -5.99 -4.65 -2.32
C LEU A 596 -6.47 -3.30 -2.87
N PRO A 597 -6.22 -3.00 -4.15
CA PRO A 597 -6.79 -1.84 -4.81
C PRO A 597 -8.30 -1.96 -4.95
N SER A 598 -9.02 -0.84 -4.77
CA SER A 598 -10.41 -0.68 -5.19
C SER A 598 -10.56 -0.93 -6.68
N LEU A 599 -11.75 -1.33 -7.12
CA LEU A 599 -12.02 -1.55 -8.55
C LEU A 599 -11.74 -0.28 -9.36
N GLY A 600 -10.93 -0.42 -10.42
CA GLY A 600 -10.52 0.68 -11.29
C GLY A 600 -9.39 1.56 -10.74
N ALA A 601 -8.92 1.33 -9.51
CA ALA A 601 -7.79 2.07 -8.95
C ALA A 601 -6.48 1.70 -9.65
N ASN A 602 -5.57 2.68 -9.75
CA ASN A 602 -4.24 2.46 -10.31
C ASN A 602 -3.35 1.68 -9.31
N PRO A 603 -2.92 0.43 -9.63
CA PRO A 603 -2.17 -0.41 -8.70
C PRO A 603 -0.84 0.19 -8.25
N ARG A 604 -0.12 0.85 -9.17
CA ARG A 604 1.15 1.50 -8.86
C ARG A 604 0.97 2.63 -7.86
N ARG A 605 -0.07 3.44 -8.02
CA ARG A 605 -0.39 4.51 -7.07
C ARG A 605 -0.72 3.95 -5.68
N CYS A 606 -1.46 2.85 -5.61
CA CYS A 606 -1.74 2.18 -4.34
C CYS A 606 -0.44 1.70 -3.66
N PHE A 607 0.49 1.13 -4.42
CA PHE A 607 1.82 0.75 -3.93
C PHE A 607 2.61 1.95 -3.41
N GLU A 608 2.68 3.04 -4.18
CA GLU A 608 3.41 4.26 -3.81
C GLU A 608 2.86 4.85 -2.49
N LYS A 609 1.53 4.94 -2.37
CA LYS A 609 0.87 5.42 -1.15
C LYS A 609 1.05 4.48 0.04
N TYR A 610 1.03 3.17 -0.18
CA TYR A 610 1.28 2.18 0.86
C TYR A 610 2.69 2.33 1.44
N VAL A 611 3.70 2.41 0.58
CA VAL A 611 5.10 2.55 0.98
C VAL A 611 5.33 3.89 1.69
N ASP A 612 4.81 5.01 1.15
CA ASP A 612 4.91 6.33 1.76
C ASP A 612 4.34 6.35 3.18
N ALA A 613 3.14 5.79 3.37
CA ALA A 613 2.48 5.75 4.67
C ALA A 613 3.16 4.79 5.68
N VAL A 614 3.79 3.71 5.22
CA VAL A 614 4.61 2.87 6.12
C VAL A 614 5.87 3.61 6.55
N ILE A 615 6.54 4.31 5.64
CA ILE A 615 7.73 5.10 5.93
C ILE A 615 7.45 6.15 7.01
N ASP A 616 6.25 6.76 7.04
CA ASP A 616 5.85 7.70 8.10
C ASP A 616 6.07 7.16 9.53
N LEU A 617 5.94 5.85 9.72
CA LEU A 617 6.11 5.17 11.01
C LEU A 617 7.56 4.72 11.30
N LEU A 618 8.43 4.74 10.28
CA LEU A 618 9.81 4.25 10.38
C LEU A 618 10.82 5.38 10.54
N ILE A 619 10.60 6.52 9.89
CA ILE A 619 11.48 7.69 10.03
C ILE A 619 11.03 8.61 11.17
N PRO A 620 11.96 9.26 11.89
CA PRO A 620 11.62 10.26 12.89
C PRO A 620 10.95 11.48 12.24
N GLY A 621 10.04 12.14 12.97
CA GLY A 621 9.55 13.46 12.59
C GLY A 621 10.55 14.52 12.99
N GLN A 622 11.11 15.26 12.02
CA GLN A 622 12.17 16.24 12.24
C GLN A 622 11.81 17.66 11.79
N THR A 623 10.65 17.86 11.15
CA THR A 623 10.31 19.15 10.53
C THR A 623 8.87 19.53 10.89
N PRO A 624 8.65 20.53 11.76
CA PRO A 624 7.32 21.03 12.08
C PRO A 624 6.50 21.37 10.82
N GLY A 625 5.21 21.01 10.79
CA GLY A 625 4.32 21.26 9.66
C GLY A 625 4.56 20.40 8.39
N ILE A 626 5.66 19.65 8.32
CA ILE A 626 5.93 18.67 7.23
C ILE A 626 5.89 17.26 7.81
N LYS A 627 6.74 16.99 8.79
CA LYS A 627 6.83 15.70 9.45
C LYS A 627 7.03 15.89 10.95
N GLU A 628 5.90 15.93 11.64
CA GLU A 628 5.84 16.05 13.09
C GLU A 628 6.20 14.71 13.78
N PRO A 629 6.79 14.75 14.98
CA PRO A 629 6.96 13.57 15.82
C PRO A 629 5.63 12.87 16.03
N ILE A 630 5.62 11.54 15.88
CA ILE A 630 4.48 10.70 16.23
C ILE A 630 4.66 10.19 17.65
N VAL A 631 3.55 9.80 18.30
CA VAL A 631 3.65 9.03 19.54
C VAL A 631 4.14 7.62 19.19
N ASP A 632 5.31 7.27 19.72
CA ASP A 632 5.92 5.94 19.56
C ASP A 632 5.86 5.17 20.88
N LEU A 633 4.87 4.30 21.02
CA LEU A 633 4.74 3.40 22.18
C LEU A 633 5.60 2.14 22.05
N TYR A 634 6.20 1.89 20.88
CA TYR A 634 7.09 0.76 20.67
C TYR A 634 8.50 1.06 21.19
N GLY A 635 8.95 2.31 21.07
CA GLY A 635 10.16 2.83 21.72
C GLY A 635 11.48 2.21 21.22
N LYS A 636 11.46 1.55 20.06
CA LYS A 636 12.63 0.90 19.44
C LYS A 636 12.71 1.23 17.95
N PRO A 637 13.93 1.36 17.38
CA PRO A 637 14.11 1.45 15.94
C PRO A 637 13.51 0.24 15.24
N GLU A 638 12.95 0.47 14.04
CA GLU A 638 12.25 -0.57 13.29
C GLU A 638 12.73 -0.52 11.83
N LEU A 639 13.17 -1.66 11.31
CA LEU A 639 13.62 -1.80 9.93
C LEU A 639 12.73 -2.81 9.21
N LEU A 640 12.34 -2.48 7.99
CA LEU A 640 11.61 -3.37 7.10
C LEU A 640 12.42 -3.60 5.83
N PHE A 641 12.35 -4.83 5.33
CA PHE A 641 12.98 -5.24 4.09
C PHE A 641 11.91 -5.77 3.14
N PHE A 642 11.56 -4.96 2.15
CA PHE A 642 10.59 -5.32 1.14
C PHE A 642 11.26 -6.08 -0.01
N GLY A 643 10.50 -7.01 -0.59
CA GLY A 643 10.86 -7.64 -1.86
C GLY A 643 9.73 -7.49 -2.88
N PRO A 644 9.98 -7.87 -4.13
CA PRO A 644 8.95 -7.97 -5.13
C PRO A 644 8.08 -9.21 -4.89
N ASP A 645 6.82 -9.13 -5.29
CA ASP A 645 5.91 -10.26 -5.50
C ASP A 645 5.03 -9.95 -6.72
N GLU A 646 3.93 -10.69 -6.90
CA GLU A 646 2.96 -10.48 -7.96
C GLU A 646 2.48 -9.02 -7.99
N GLY A 647 2.77 -8.36 -9.12
CA GLY A 647 2.37 -6.99 -9.39
C GLY A 647 3.26 -5.89 -8.83
N THR A 648 4.47 -6.17 -8.30
CA THR A 648 5.34 -5.11 -7.71
C THR A 648 6.80 -5.07 -8.16
N ALA A 649 7.23 -5.98 -9.04
CA ALA A 649 8.63 -6.12 -9.43
C ALA A 649 9.28 -4.83 -9.97
N ASP A 650 8.57 -4.09 -10.81
CA ASP A 650 9.04 -2.84 -11.44
C ASP A 650 9.05 -1.62 -10.52
N MET A 651 8.56 -1.76 -9.27
CA MET A 651 8.39 -0.64 -8.34
C MET A 651 9.39 -0.64 -7.18
N MET A 652 10.25 -1.66 -7.06
CA MET A 652 11.23 -1.77 -5.97
C MET A 652 12.29 -0.66 -6.02
N ASP A 653 12.68 -0.24 -7.22
CA ASP A 653 13.63 0.85 -7.46
C ASP A 653 13.07 2.17 -6.93
N TRP A 654 11.81 2.46 -7.27
CA TRP A 654 11.12 3.66 -6.79
C TRP A 654 11.02 3.66 -5.27
N ALA A 655 10.67 2.52 -4.65
CA ALA A 655 10.53 2.46 -3.19
C ALA A 655 11.86 2.70 -2.44
N ALA A 656 12.98 2.21 -2.96
CA ALA A 656 14.30 2.48 -2.39
C ALA A 656 14.70 3.96 -2.50
N LEU A 657 14.53 4.55 -3.69
CA LEU A 657 14.80 5.96 -3.92
C LEU A 657 13.88 6.85 -3.09
N HIS A 658 12.59 6.51 -3.02
CA HIS A 658 11.61 7.22 -2.22
C HIS A 658 11.99 7.21 -0.73
N ALA A 659 12.42 6.05 -0.20
CA ALA A 659 12.94 5.99 1.17
C ALA A 659 14.13 6.93 1.37
N ARG A 660 15.09 6.95 0.42
CA ARG A 660 16.24 7.85 0.44
C ARG A 660 15.81 9.32 0.47
N ASP A 661 14.92 9.72 -0.44
CA ASP A 661 14.40 11.10 -0.56
C ASP A 661 13.62 11.53 0.69
N ARG A 662 13.00 10.58 1.39
CA ARG A 662 12.30 10.78 2.67
C ARG A 662 13.25 10.87 3.88
N GLY A 663 14.56 10.74 3.69
CA GLY A 663 15.58 10.86 4.74
C GLY A 663 16.03 9.54 5.37
N ALA A 664 15.77 8.40 4.74
CA ALA A 664 16.20 7.08 5.20
C ALA A 664 17.68 6.75 4.87
N GLU A 665 18.60 7.70 5.02
CA GLU A 665 19.98 7.60 4.53
C GLU A 665 20.72 6.34 5.04
N THR A 666 20.39 5.88 6.25
CA THR A 666 21.06 4.74 6.88
C THR A 666 20.56 3.37 6.40
N TRP A 667 19.39 3.28 5.75
CA TRP A 667 18.77 1.98 5.42
C TRP A 667 18.05 1.91 4.07
N TRP A 668 18.01 2.98 3.28
CA TRP A 668 17.34 2.98 1.96
C TRP A 668 17.86 1.90 1.01
N LYS A 669 19.17 1.60 1.04
CA LYS A 669 19.82 0.57 0.21
C LYS A 669 19.29 -0.84 0.46
N SER A 670 18.98 -1.11 1.71
CA SER A 670 18.44 -2.39 2.20
C SER A 670 16.90 -2.42 2.23
N PHE A 671 16.24 -1.27 2.10
CA PHE A 671 14.80 -1.17 2.26
C PHE A 671 14.03 -2.05 1.28
N THR A 672 14.51 -2.15 0.04
CA THR A 672 13.98 -3.09 -0.95
C THR A 672 15.08 -3.99 -1.51
N THR A 673 14.66 -5.16 -1.99
CA THR A 673 15.49 -6.16 -2.70
C THR A 673 14.94 -6.41 -4.10
N GLY A 674 15.72 -7.04 -4.97
CA GLY A 674 15.30 -7.23 -6.37
C GLY A 674 15.32 -5.93 -7.17
N LYS A 675 16.20 -5.00 -6.77
CA LYS A 675 16.42 -3.73 -7.46
C LYS A 675 17.16 -3.94 -8.79
N SER A 676 17.11 -2.96 -9.66
CA SER A 676 17.95 -2.93 -10.86
C SER A 676 19.43 -2.94 -10.48
N ALA A 677 20.20 -3.86 -11.06
CA ALA A 677 21.65 -3.94 -10.85
C ALA A 677 22.37 -2.68 -11.34
N GLU A 678 21.97 -2.20 -12.52
CA GLU A 678 22.66 -1.11 -13.21
C GLU A 678 22.54 0.23 -12.49
N THR A 679 21.36 0.52 -11.92
CA THR A 679 21.03 1.83 -11.36
C THR A 679 21.03 1.86 -9.83
N LEU A 680 20.79 0.72 -9.17
CA LEU A 680 20.60 0.64 -7.72
C LEU A 680 21.29 -0.56 -7.05
N GLY A 681 22.14 -1.29 -7.77
CA GLY A 681 23.02 -2.31 -7.19
C GLY A 681 22.30 -3.55 -6.65
N GLY A 682 21.11 -3.88 -7.18
CA GLY A 682 20.45 -5.15 -6.87
C GLY A 682 21.17 -6.36 -7.47
N VAL A 683 20.76 -7.57 -7.07
CA VAL A 683 21.34 -8.83 -7.54
C VAL A 683 20.30 -9.63 -8.34
N PRO A 684 20.32 -9.55 -9.69
CA PRO A 684 19.30 -10.19 -10.54
C PRO A 684 19.32 -11.71 -10.39
N HIS A 685 18.23 -12.27 -9.87
CA HIS A 685 18.11 -13.70 -9.63
C HIS A 685 18.12 -14.50 -10.93
N ASP A 686 17.54 -13.93 -11.98
CA ASP A 686 17.41 -14.50 -13.31
C ASP A 686 18.74 -14.64 -14.04
N THR A 687 19.60 -13.64 -13.94
CA THR A 687 20.89 -13.55 -14.62
C THR A 687 21.89 -14.50 -13.98
N TYR A 688 21.81 -14.66 -12.65
CA TYR A 688 22.75 -15.49 -11.89
C TYR A 688 22.19 -16.85 -11.46
N GLY A 689 20.95 -17.17 -11.87
CA GLY A 689 20.29 -18.44 -11.59
C GLY A 689 20.12 -18.74 -10.10
N MET A 690 19.95 -17.71 -9.26
CA MET A 690 20.05 -17.83 -7.81
C MET A 690 19.10 -18.89 -7.24
N THR A 691 17.84 -18.87 -7.65
CA THR A 691 16.85 -19.85 -7.18
C THR A 691 17.10 -21.24 -7.78
N SER A 692 17.46 -21.32 -9.07
CA SER A 692 17.74 -22.60 -9.74
C SER A 692 18.98 -23.30 -9.20
N LEU A 693 20.01 -22.57 -8.76
CA LEU A 693 21.18 -23.15 -8.11
C LEU A 693 20.80 -23.96 -6.87
N SER A 694 19.85 -23.48 -6.06
CA SER A 694 19.33 -24.20 -4.91
C SER A 694 18.61 -25.49 -5.33
N VAL A 695 17.68 -25.40 -6.30
CA VAL A 695 16.93 -26.56 -6.82
C VAL A 695 17.89 -27.60 -7.40
N ARG A 696 18.88 -27.16 -8.17
CA ARG A 696 19.91 -28.00 -8.77
C ARG A 696 20.75 -28.73 -7.74
N GLN A 697 21.06 -28.15 -6.58
CA GLN A 697 21.78 -28.87 -5.53
C GLN A 697 20.98 -30.07 -4.99
N TYR A 698 19.65 -29.98 -4.91
CA TYR A 698 18.81 -31.13 -4.55
C TYR A 698 18.84 -32.20 -5.64
N VAL A 699 18.78 -31.81 -6.91
CA VAL A 699 18.86 -32.72 -8.05
C VAL A 699 20.24 -33.40 -8.14
N VAL A 700 21.32 -32.65 -7.99
CA VAL A 700 22.69 -33.18 -7.95
C VAL A 700 22.91 -34.08 -6.73
N GLY A 701 22.34 -33.71 -5.58
CA GLY A 701 22.31 -34.54 -4.38
C GLY A 701 21.66 -35.90 -4.63
N LEU A 702 20.49 -35.91 -5.31
CA LEU A 702 19.82 -37.14 -5.74
C LEU A 702 20.72 -37.99 -6.64
N TYR A 703 21.34 -37.39 -7.64
CA TYR A 703 22.22 -38.11 -8.55
C TYR A 703 23.39 -38.76 -7.83
N LYS A 704 24.07 -38.01 -6.95
CA LYS A 704 25.20 -38.51 -6.17
C LYS A 704 24.79 -39.65 -5.24
N GLN A 705 23.66 -39.50 -4.55
CA GLN A 705 23.22 -40.44 -3.53
C GLN A 705 22.68 -41.75 -4.10
N LEU A 706 22.16 -41.71 -5.32
CA LEU A 706 21.59 -42.87 -6.02
C LEU A 706 22.52 -43.42 -7.12
N GLY A 707 23.70 -42.83 -7.33
CA GLY A 707 24.64 -43.24 -8.38
C GLY A 707 24.11 -43.02 -9.80
N LEU A 708 23.25 -42.02 -10.00
CA LEU A 708 22.63 -41.73 -11.29
C LEU A 708 23.55 -40.84 -12.14
N ARG A 709 23.58 -41.08 -13.45
CA ARG A 709 24.23 -40.19 -14.41
C ARG A 709 23.18 -39.28 -15.03
N GLU A 710 23.39 -37.97 -14.90
CA GLU A 710 22.41 -36.96 -15.35
C GLU A 710 21.97 -37.14 -16.81
N LYS A 711 22.90 -37.48 -17.71
CA LYS A 711 22.61 -37.67 -19.15
C LYS A 711 21.67 -38.85 -19.45
N ASP A 712 21.52 -39.78 -18.51
CA ASP A 712 20.64 -40.95 -18.67
C ASP A 712 19.24 -40.69 -18.10
N ILE A 713 19.04 -39.57 -17.39
CA ILE A 713 17.78 -39.24 -16.71
C ILE A 713 16.81 -38.56 -17.67
N THR A 714 15.59 -39.07 -17.72
CA THR A 714 14.48 -38.38 -18.40
C THR A 714 13.87 -37.34 -17.46
N LYS A 715 13.60 -36.13 -17.98
CA LYS A 715 13.04 -35.01 -17.21
C LYS A 715 11.78 -34.42 -17.83
N VAL A 716 10.79 -34.14 -17.01
CA VAL A 716 9.68 -33.23 -17.31
C VAL A 716 9.84 -31.94 -16.52
N GLN A 717 9.51 -30.81 -17.13
CA GLN A 717 9.56 -29.50 -16.49
C GLN A 717 8.27 -28.71 -16.77
N THR A 718 7.72 -28.07 -15.75
CA THR A 718 6.79 -26.95 -15.94
C THR A 718 7.54 -25.63 -15.78
N GLY A 719 7.11 -24.56 -16.44
CA GLY A 719 7.88 -23.32 -16.55
C GLY A 719 8.87 -23.39 -17.71
N GLY A 720 8.73 -22.43 -18.64
CA GLY A 720 9.40 -22.46 -19.93
C GLY A 720 10.81 -21.86 -19.94
N PRO A 721 11.45 -21.85 -21.12
CA PRO A 721 12.72 -21.17 -21.35
C PRO A 721 12.62 -19.63 -21.25
N ASP A 722 11.42 -19.07 -21.15
CA ASP A 722 11.15 -17.66 -20.86
C ASP A 722 11.28 -17.33 -19.37
N GLY A 723 10.87 -18.24 -18.48
CA GLY A 723 10.88 -18.01 -17.03
C GLY A 723 12.26 -18.00 -16.39
N ASP A 724 12.43 -17.29 -15.26
CA ASP A 724 13.66 -17.30 -14.43
C ASP A 724 14.11 -18.74 -14.14
N LEU A 725 13.27 -19.48 -13.43
CA LEU A 725 13.66 -20.80 -12.94
C LEU A 725 13.81 -21.82 -14.08
N GLY A 726 12.88 -21.79 -15.04
CA GLY A 726 12.79 -22.75 -16.13
C GLY A 726 13.95 -22.64 -17.13
N SER A 727 14.32 -21.42 -17.51
CA SER A 727 15.50 -21.18 -18.37
C SER A 727 16.80 -21.58 -17.68
N ASN A 728 16.99 -21.22 -16.42
CA ASN A 728 18.20 -21.53 -15.67
C ASN A 728 18.32 -23.03 -15.40
N GLU A 729 17.21 -23.73 -15.16
CA GLU A 729 17.20 -25.19 -15.08
C GLU A 729 17.65 -25.83 -16.42
N ILE A 730 17.24 -25.29 -17.57
CA ILE A 730 17.73 -25.73 -18.89
C ILE A 730 19.22 -25.40 -19.08
N LEU A 731 19.71 -24.25 -18.59
CA LEU A 731 21.11 -23.88 -18.77
C LEU A 731 22.06 -24.64 -17.84
N LEU A 732 21.59 -25.06 -16.67
CA LEU A 732 22.39 -25.71 -15.62
C LEU A 732 22.37 -27.25 -15.67
N SER A 733 21.47 -27.84 -16.46
CA SER A 733 21.32 -29.30 -16.54
C SER A 733 21.90 -29.90 -17.83
N SER A 734 22.02 -31.22 -17.86
CA SER A 734 22.38 -31.99 -19.06
C SER A 734 21.52 -33.25 -19.24
N ASP A 735 20.35 -33.27 -18.61
CA ASP A 735 19.37 -34.35 -18.68
C ASP A 735 18.69 -34.47 -20.07
N LYS A 736 17.98 -35.58 -20.26
CA LYS A 736 17.10 -35.81 -21.40
C LYS A 736 15.72 -35.22 -21.11
N THR A 737 15.52 -33.94 -21.44
CA THR A 737 14.22 -33.28 -21.26
C THR A 737 13.21 -33.79 -22.29
N VAL A 738 12.15 -34.46 -21.83
CA VAL A 738 11.12 -35.06 -22.71
C VAL A 738 9.87 -34.21 -22.86
N ALA A 739 9.60 -33.30 -21.91
CA ALA A 739 8.52 -32.34 -22.05
C ALA A 739 8.79 -31.05 -21.26
N ILE A 740 8.39 -29.91 -21.84
CA ILE A 740 8.33 -28.60 -21.20
C ILE A 740 6.92 -28.03 -21.37
N ILE A 741 6.33 -27.60 -20.25
CA ILE A 741 4.98 -27.04 -20.21
C ILE A 741 5.09 -25.61 -19.69
N ASP A 742 4.73 -24.61 -20.49
CA ASP A 742 4.80 -23.20 -20.10
C ASP A 742 3.51 -22.43 -20.38
N GLY A 743 3.55 -21.10 -20.29
CA GLY A 743 2.38 -20.25 -20.52
C GLY A 743 1.86 -20.32 -21.96
N SER A 744 2.72 -20.65 -22.93
CA SER A 744 2.40 -20.68 -24.35
C SER A 744 1.91 -22.04 -24.84
N GLY A 745 2.20 -23.14 -24.13
CA GLY A 745 1.77 -24.46 -24.56
C GLY A 745 2.55 -25.62 -23.96
N VAL A 746 2.48 -26.75 -24.67
CA VAL A 746 3.12 -28.03 -24.33
C VAL A 746 4.05 -28.44 -25.46
N LEU A 747 5.34 -28.50 -25.17
CA LEU A 747 6.37 -29.03 -26.06
C LEU A 747 6.82 -30.39 -25.54
N ALA A 748 6.72 -31.44 -26.35
CA ALA A 748 7.09 -32.79 -25.92
C ALA A 748 7.75 -33.60 -27.03
N ASP A 749 8.72 -34.41 -26.65
CA ASP A 749 9.33 -35.43 -27.50
C ASP A 749 9.81 -36.61 -26.62
N PRO A 750 9.22 -37.82 -26.77
CA PRO A 750 9.65 -39.01 -26.03
C PRO A 750 11.13 -39.37 -26.27
N ALA A 751 11.66 -39.04 -27.45
CA ALA A 751 13.07 -39.25 -27.79
C ALA A 751 13.99 -38.18 -27.18
N GLY A 752 13.45 -37.17 -26.51
CA GLY A 752 14.16 -36.03 -25.90
C GLY A 752 14.20 -34.83 -26.84
N LEU A 753 13.90 -33.65 -26.30
CA LEU A 753 13.91 -32.38 -27.03
C LEU A 753 15.34 -31.96 -27.41
N ASP A 754 15.50 -31.32 -28.57
CA ASP A 754 16.81 -30.83 -29.04
C ASP A 754 17.43 -29.84 -28.05
N ARG A 755 18.59 -30.21 -27.50
CA ARG A 755 19.20 -29.44 -26.40
C ARG A 755 19.75 -28.10 -26.85
N ALA A 756 20.30 -28.02 -28.05
CA ALA A 756 20.86 -26.78 -28.58
C ALA A 756 19.74 -25.74 -28.80
N GLU A 757 18.58 -26.20 -29.27
CA GLU A 757 17.39 -25.38 -29.43
C GLU A 757 16.82 -24.91 -28.11
N LEU A 758 16.71 -25.78 -27.10
CA LEU A 758 16.28 -25.37 -25.76
C LEU A 758 17.21 -24.30 -25.17
N ILE A 759 18.54 -24.44 -25.34
CA ILE A 759 19.51 -23.42 -24.90
C ILE A 759 19.32 -22.10 -25.66
N ARG A 760 19.02 -22.15 -26.96
CA ARG A 760 18.72 -20.95 -27.76
C ARG A 760 17.51 -20.22 -27.19
N LEU A 761 16.40 -20.93 -26.95
CA LEU A 761 15.20 -20.34 -26.36
C LEU A 761 15.48 -19.77 -24.96
N ALA A 762 16.19 -20.52 -24.11
CA ALA A 762 16.52 -20.10 -22.75
C ALA A 762 17.39 -18.84 -22.70
N LYS A 763 18.37 -18.70 -23.61
CA LYS A 763 19.19 -17.49 -23.73
C LYS A 763 18.42 -16.30 -24.30
N LEU A 764 17.47 -16.55 -25.20
CA LEU A 764 16.62 -15.52 -25.79
C LEU A 764 15.42 -15.15 -24.90
N ARG A 765 15.14 -15.92 -23.83
CA ARG A 765 14.00 -15.74 -22.93
C ARG A 765 12.66 -15.75 -23.66
N VAL A 766 12.49 -16.70 -24.57
CA VAL A 766 11.24 -16.88 -25.33
C VAL A 766 10.58 -18.21 -24.97
N PRO A 767 9.23 -18.29 -24.96
CA PRO A 767 8.52 -19.49 -24.56
C PRO A 767 8.60 -20.59 -25.63
N VAL A 768 8.19 -21.81 -25.28
CA VAL A 768 8.30 -23.00 -26.14
C VAL A 768 7.52 -22.90 -27.45
N SER A 769 6.54 -22.00 -27.56
CA SER A 769 5.87 -21.69 -28.84
C SER A 769 6.82 -21.21 -29.94
N ASN A 770 8.04 -20.79 -29.58
CA ASN A 770 9.11 -20.36 -30.49
C ASN A 770 10.12 -21.48 -30.84
N PHE A 771 9.87 -22.72 -30.40
CA PHE A 771 10.71 -23.87 -30.70
C PHE A 771 10.68 -24.20 -32.20
N ASP A 772 11.84 -24.42 -32.80
CA ASP A 772 11.96 -24.87 -34.18
C ASP A 772 11.43 -26.31 -34.33
N THR A 773 10.21 -26.45 -34.82
CA THR A 773 9.52 -27.74 -34.96
C THR A 773 10.21 -28.70 -35.93
N SER A 774 11.11 -28.23 -36.80
CA SER A 774 11.92 -29.12 -37.66
C SER A 774 12.91 -29.99 -36.87
N LYS A 775 13.19 -29.62 -35.61
CA LYS A 775 14.05 -30.37 -34.69
C LYS A 775 13.32 -31.37 -33.80
N LEU A 776 11.99 -31.47 -33.94
CA LEU A 776 11.22 -32.52 -33.26
C LEU A 776 11.48 -33.88 -33.92
N GLY A 777 11.56 -34.92 -33.10
CA GLY A 777 11.52 -36.30 -33.56
C GLY A 777 10.16 -36.69 -34.12
N LYS A 778 10.05 -37.92 -34.63
CA LYS A 778 8.82 -38.43 -35.28
C LYS A 778 7.59 -38.42 -34.37
N GLU A 779 7.79 -38.62 -33.08
CA GLU A 779 6.74 -38.64 -32.05
C GLU A 779 6.64 -37.30 -31.29
N GLY A 780 7.46 -36.31 -31.66
CA GLY A 780 7.51 -35.01 -31.01
C GLY A 780 6.40 -34.08 -31.50
N TYR A 781 5.93 -33.20 -30.62
CA TYR A 781 4.89 -32.23 -30.92
C TYR A 781 5.01 -30.95 -30.09
N LEU A 782 4.43 -29.88 -30.63
CA LEU A 782 4.18 -28.61 -29.96
C LEU A 782 2.69 -28.30 -30.10
N VAL A 783 1.99 -28.20 -28.97
CA VAL A 783 0.59 -27.72 -28.92
C VAL A 783 0.58 -26.39 -28.21
N LYS A 784 0.13 -25.35 -28.88
CA LYS A 784 0.01 -24.00 -28.31
C LYS A 784 -1.34 -23.81 -27.65
N VAL A 785 -1.44 -22.85 -26.73
CA VAL A 785 -2.69 -22.57 -26.00
C VAL A 785 -3.80 -22.03 -26.91
N GLU A 786 -3.43 -21.40 -28.04
CA GLU A 786 -4.32 -20.93 -29.09
C GLU A 786 -4.79 -22.01 -30.07
N ASP A 787 -4.21 -23.22 -30.03
CA ASP A 787 -4.54 -24.27 -30.97
C ASP A 787 -5.85 -25.01 -30.59
N GLN A 788 -6.61 -25.41 -31.61
CA GLN A 788 -7.83 -26.23 -31.47
C GLN A 788 -7.78 -27.42 -32.44
N ASP A 789 -8.39 -28.53 -32.03
CA ASP A 789 -8.51 -29.78 -32.79
C ASP A 789 -7.16 -30.31 -33.36
N VAL A 790 -6.07 -30.17 -32.61
CA VAL A 790 -4.74 -30.62 -33.03
C VAL A 790 -4.62 -32.13 -32.90
N LYS A 791 -4.32 -32.81 -34.00
CA LYS A 791 -4.04 -34.24 -33.99
C LYS A 791 -2.57 -34.51 -33.66
N LEU A 792 -2.31 -35.16 -32.53
CA LEU A 792 -0.97 -35.57 -32.09
C LEU A 792 -0.44 -36.75 -32.95
N PRO A 793 0.89 -36.99 -32.97
CA PRO A 793 1.47 -38.18 -33.61
C PRO A 793 0.87 -39.51 -33.14
N SER A 794 0.40 -39.58 -31.89
CA SER A 794 -0.32 -40.73 -31.32
C SER A 794 -1.70 -40.99 -31.96
N GLY A 795 -2.23 -40.03 -32.71
CA GLY A 795 -3.59 -40.05 -33.27
C GLY A 795 -4.65 -39.42 -32.36
N GLU A 796 -4.31 -39.06 -31.12
CA GLU A 796 -5.19 -38.29 -30.21
C GLU A 796 -5.49 -36.90 -30.78
N VAL A 797 -6.73 -36.45 -30.65
CA VAL A 797 -7.13 -35.09 -31.01
C VAL A 797 -7.25 -34.25 -29.74
N VAL A 798 -6.46 -33.18 -29.67
CA VAL A 798 -6.52 -32.17 -28.63
C VAL A 798 -7.52 -31.10 -29.05
N LEU A 799 -8.68 -31.10 -28.40
CA LEU A 799 -9.77 -30.17 -28.73
C LEU A 799 -9.41 -28.72 -28.40
N ASP A 800 -8.79 -28.48 -27.25
CA ASP A 800 -8.40 -27.16 -26.76
C ASP A 800 -6.99 -27.18 -26.16
N GLY A 801 -6.10 -26.35 -26.69
CA GLY A 801 -4.71 -26.27 -26.26
C GLY A 801 -4.53 -25.71 -24.85
N THR A 802 -5.43 -24.86 -24.37
CA THR A 802 -5.38 -24.30 -23.01
C THR A 802 -5.68 -25.37 -21.97
N ASP A 803 -6.74 -26.15 -22.16
CA ASP A 803 -7.10 -27.27 -21.30
C ASP A 803 -6.03 -28.37 -21.34
N PHE A 804 -5.49 -28.67 -22.52
CA PHE A 804 -4.38 -29.60 -22.67
C PHE A 804 -3.17 -29.17 -21.85
N ARG A 805 -2.75 -27.90 -21.99
CA ARG A 805 -1.65 -27.33 -21.21
C ARG A 805 -1.91 -27.41 -19.70
N ASN A 806 -3.14 -27.11 -19.27
CA ASN A 806 -3.51 -27.08 -17.86
C ASN A 806 -3.44 -28.45 -17.17
N GLY A 807 -3.62 -29.55 -17.90
CA GLY A 807 -3.53 -30.92 -17.39
C GLY A 807 -2.25 -31.68 -17.80
N ALA A 808 -1.39 -31.09 -18.62
CA ALA A 808 -0.28 -31.77 -19.28
C ALA A 808 0.70 -32.45 -18.31
N HIS A 809 1.00 -31.82 -17.17
CA HIS A 809 1.92 -32.36 -16.16
C HIS A 809 1.45 -33.67 -15.53
N LEU A 810 0.16 -33.99 -15.62
CA LEU A 810 -0.40 -35.26 -15.14
C LEU A 810 -0.21 -36.41 -16.14
N ARG A 811 0.10 -36.09 -17.41
CA ARG A 811 0.06 -37.04 -18.54
C ARG A 811 1.42 -37.66 -18.86
N PHE A 812 2.51 -36.95 -18.57
CA PHE A 812 3.86 -37.39 -18.93
C PHE A 812 4.46 -38.35 -17.90
N LYS A 813 5.38 -39.21 -18.36
CA LYS A 813 6.16 -40.15 -17.55
C LYS A 813 7.65 -39.87 -17.73
N ALA A 814 8.40 -39.73 -16.65
CA ALA A 814 9.85 -39.52 -16.66
C ALA A 814 10.48 -39.92 -15.32
N ASP A 815 11.81 -39.98 -15.25
CA ASP A 815 12.50 -40.25 -13.99
C ASP A 815 12.37 -39.07 -13.02
N LEU A 816 12.56 -37.84 -13.52
CA LEU A 816 12.57 -36.61 -12.74
C LEU A 816 11.49 -35.63 -13.21
N PHE A 817 10.77 -35.04 -12.26
CA PHE A 817 9.90 -33.89 -12.50
C PHE A 817 10.40 -32.68 -11.70
N VAL A 818 10.67 -31.58 -12.40
CA VAL A 818 11.09 -30.31 -11.77
C VAL A 818 10.05 -29.25 -12.13
N PRO A 819 9.05 -28.98 -11.27
CA PRO A 819 8.16 -27.88 -11.51
C PRO A 819 8.91 -26.56 -11.28
N CYS A 820 9.20 -25.83 -12.36
CA CYS A 820 9.85 -24.52 -12.36
C CYS A 820 8.88 -23.35 -12.56
N GLY A 821 7.60 -23.65 -12.80
CA GLY A 821 6.51 -22.69 -12.91
C GLY A 821 5.15 -23.40 -12.86
N GLY A 822 4.07 -22.64 -12.93
CA GLY A 822 2.71 -23.16 -12.88
C GLY A 822 1.88 -22.55 -11.76
N ARG A 823 0.58 -22.86 -11.75
CA ARG A 823 -0.36 -22.36 -10.75
C ARG A 823 -0.13 -23.06 -9.40
N PRO A 824 -0.32 -22.36 -8.26
CA PRO A 824 -0.45 -23.04 -6.98
C PRO A 824 -1.51 -24.14 -7.05
N GLU A 825 -1.27 -25.23 -6.32
CA GLU A 825 -2.18 -26.38 -6.22
C GLU A 825 -2.50 -27.06 -7.57
N ALA A 826 -1.63 -26.91 -8.58
CA ALA A 826 -1.75 -27.60 -9.87
C ALA A 826 -1.80 -29.13 -9.73
N VAL A 827 -1.17 -29.67 -8.69
CA VAL A 827 -1.36 -31.05 -8.24
C VAL A 827 -1.95 -31.03 -6.84
N ASN A 828 -3.17 -31.53 -6.71
CA ASN A 828 -3.94 -31.53 -5.48
C ASN A 828 -4.63 -32.90 -5.29
N ILE A 829 -5.41 -33.04 -4.23
CA ILE A 829 -6.03 -34.33 -3.87
C ILE A 829 -7.03 -34.83 -4.92
N SER A 830 -7.69 -33.92 -5.66
CA SER A 830 -8.71 -34.30 -6.64
C SER A 830 -8.12 -34.80 -7.96
N ASN A 831 -6.88 -34.42 -8.29
CA ASN A 831 -6.25 -34.77 -9.56
C ASN A 831 -4.98 -35.64 -9.46
N MET A 832 -4.37 -35.77 -8.27
CA MET A 832 -3.10 -36.50 -8.12
C MET A 832 -3.18 -37.99 -8.48
N ALA A 833 -4.38 -38.58 -8.52
CA ALA A 833 -4.56 -39.96 -8.95
C ALA A 833 -4.07 -40.19 -10.40
N ALA A 834 -4.11 -39.16 -11.24
CA ALA A 834 -3.64 -39.21 -12.62
C ALA A 834 -2.11 -39.36 -12.76
N LEU A 835 -1.34 -39.17 -11.68
CA LEU A 835 0.12 -39.36 -11.66
C LEU A 835 0.55 -40.82 -11.49
N PHE A 836 -0.41 -41.75 -11.53
CA PHE A 836 -0.18 -43.19 -11.40
C PHE A 836 -0.83 -43.91 -12.56
N ASP A 837 -0.19 -44.98 -13.03
CA ASP A 837 -0.84 -45.87 -14.01
C ASP A 837 -1.85 -46.81 -13.35
N ALA A 838 -2.50 -47.64 -14.16
CA ALA A 838 -3.52 -48.59 -13.72
C ALA A 838 -2.99 -49.60 -12.67
N ASP A 839 -1.68 -49.88 -12.69
CA ASP A 839 -1.00 -50.77 -11.73
C ASP A 839 -0.54 -50.02 -10.46
N GLY A 840 -0.82 -48.72 -10.37
CA GLY A 840 -0.44 -47.86 -9.26
C GLY A 840 1.02 -47.43 -9.27
N LYS A 841 1.76 -47.66 -10.36
CA LYS A 841 3.16 -47.23 -10.50
C LYS A 841 3.19 -45.73 -10.82
N PRO A 842 4.03 -44.94 -10.12
CA PRO A 842 4.08 -43.50 -10.32
C PRO A 842 4.71 -43.15 -11.67
N HIS A 843 4.21 -42.08 -12.28
CA HIS A 843 4.75 -41.49 -13.50
C HIS A 843 6.14 -40.89 -13.31
N PHE A 844 6.46 -40.45 -12.08
CA PHE A 844 7.74 -39.85 -11.71
C PHE A 844 8.37 -40.57 -10.51
N LYS A 845 9.69 -40.77 -10.54
CA LYS A 845 10.43 -41.34 -9.40
C LYS A 845 10.88 -40.26 -8.42
N TYR A 846 11.25 -39.10 -8.96
CA TYR A 846 11.82 -37.98 -8.21
C TYR A 846 11.08 -36.70 -8.57
N ILE A 847 10.75 -35.89 -7.55
CA ILE A 847 10.14 -34.57 -7.71
C ILE A 847 10.92 -33.58 -6.85
N VAL A 848 11.43 -32.51 -7.46
CA VAL A 848 12.11 -31.42 -6.75
C VAL A 848 11.38 -30.12 -7.06
N GLU A 849 10.64 -29.59 -6.09
CA GLU A 849 9.79 -28.42 -6.33
C GLU A 849 10.57 -27.11 -6.40
N GLY A 850 10.62 -26.52 -7.59
CA GLY A 850 11.14 -25.17 -7.79
C GLY A 850 10.05 -24.10 -7.64
N ALA A 851 8.85 -24.35 -8.16
CA ALA A 851 7.70 -23.47 -8.05
C ALA A 851 7.08 -23.51 -6.64
N ASN A 852 6.65 -22.36 -6.15
CA ASN A 852 5.98 -22.27 -4.84
C ASN A 852 4.59 -22.93 -4.91
N LEU A 853 4.29 -23.80 -3.95
CA LEU A 853 2.98 -24.41 -3.71
C LEU A 853 2.40 -25.18 -4.91
N PHE A 854 3.23 -25.71 -5.82
CA PHE A 854 2.74 -26.45 -6.99
C PHE A 854 1.99 -27.72 -6.57
N LEU A 855 2.53 -28.48 -5.61
CA LEU A 855 1.85 -29.61 -4.98
C LEU A 855 1.19 -29.18 -3.66
N THR A 856 -0.03 -29.66 -3.39
CA THR A 856 -0.61 -29.55 -2.05
C THR A 856 0.10 -30.48 -1.06
N GLN A 857 0.05 -30.18 0.24
CA GLN A 857 0.64 -31.05 1.27
C GLN A 857 0.13 -32.49 1.16
N GLN A 858 -1.17 -32.67 0.90
CA GLN A 858 -1.78 -33.99 0.77
C GLN A 858 -1.28 -34.76 -0.45
N ALA A 859 -1.09 -34.06 -1.59
CA ALA A 859 -0.51 -34.66 -2.78
C ALA A 859 0.93 -35.16 -2.51
N ARG A 860 1.76 -34.36 -1.81
CA ARG A 860 3.13 -34.77 -1.42
C ARG A 860 3.12 -36.05 -0.57
N LEU A 861 2.29 -36.07 0.48
CA LEU A 861 2.21 -37.23 1.38
C LEU A 861 1.74 -38.49 0.64
N HIS A 862 0.80 -38.36 -0.30
CA HIS A 862 0.34 -39.49 -1.10
C HIS A 862 1.44 -40.00 -2.07
N LEU A 863 2.16 -39.10 -2.74
CA LEU A 863 3.27 -39.45 -3.61
C LEU A 863 4.37 -40.20 -2.85
N GLU A 864 4.74 -39.73 -1.66
CA GLU A 864 5.75 -40.39 -0.83
C GLU A 864 5.28 -41.76 -0.30
N LYS A 865 3.98 -41.93 0.03
CA LYS A 865 3.41 -43.25 0.36
C LYS A 865 3.57 -44.27 -0.78
N ARG A 866 3.59 -43.79 -2.03
CA ARG A 866 3.85 -44.59 -3.24
C ARG A 866 5.34 -44.65 -3.62
N LYS A 867 6.23 -44.34 -2.69
CA LYS A 867 7.71 -44.38 -2.82
C LYS A 867 8.29 -43.38 -3.83
N VAL A 868 7.56 -42.33 -4.19
CA VAL A 868 8.12 -41.19 -4.93
C VAL A 868 8.98 -40.36 -3.98
N VAL A 869 10.19 -39.96 -4.40
CA VAL A 869 11.02 -39.07 -3.59
C VAL A 869 10.65 -37.63 -3.91
N VAL A 870 10.08 -36.93 -2.93
CA VAL A 870 9.64 -35.54 -3.08
C VAL A 870 10.48 -34.63 -2.20
N PHE A 871 10.99 -33.54 -2.77
CA PHE A 871 11.57 -32.43 -2.05
C PHE A 871 10.70 -31.20 -2.18
N LYS A 872 10.21 -30.74 -1.03
CA LYS A 872 9.30 -29.61 -0.89
C LYS A 872 9.97 -28.30 -1.30
N ASP A 873 9.17 -27.41 -1.87
CA ASP A 873 9.55 -26.07 -2.30
C ASP A 873 10.22 -25.24 -1.20
N SER A 874 9.67 -25.23 0.02
CA SER A 874 10.21 -24.51 1.18
C SER A 874 11.63 -24.94 1.61
N SER A 875 12.13 -26.05 1.06
CA SER A 875 13.53 -26.47 1.15
C SER A 875 14.28 -26.22 -0.17
N ALA A 876 13.74 -26.69 -1.29
CA ALA A 876 14.47 -26.72 -2.57
C ALA A 876 14.67 -25.35 -3.23
N ASN A 877 13.72 -24.41 -3.07
CA ASN A 877 13.69 -23.15 -3.84
C ASN A 877 14.14 -21.90 -3.07
N LYS A 878 15.02 -22.07 -2.07
CA LYS A 878 15.46 -21.00 -1.17
C LYS A 878 16.50 -20.04 -1.76
N GLY A 879 17.13 -20.37 -2.88
CA GLY A 879 18.24 -19.59 -3.42
C GLY A 879 17.93 -18.09 -3.62
N GLY A 880 16.72 -17.76 -4.10
CA GLY A 880 16.28 -16.37 -4.22
C GLY A 880 16.18 -15.62 -2.88
N VAL A 881 15.69 -16.27 -1.82
CA VAL A 881 15.59 -15.60 -0.50
C VAL A 881 16.96 -15.41 0.15
N THR A 882 17.89 -16.33 -0.07
CA THR A 882 19.28 -16.19 0.36
C THR A 882 19.98 -15.06 -0.39
N SER A 883 19.83 -15.01 -1.72
CA SER A 883 20.40 -13.92 -2.54
C SER A 883 19.91 -12.55 -2.09
N SER A 884 18.60 -12.38 -1.93
CA SER A 884 18.05 -11.13 -1.45
C SER A 884 18.54 -10.80 -0.03
N SER A 885 18.78 -11.79 0.86
CA SER A 885 19.24 -11.55 2.25
C SER A 885 20.65 -10.97 2.24
N LEU A 886 21.48 -11.49 1.35
CA LEU A 886 22.82 -10.97 1.14
C LEU A 886 22.78 -9.59 0.44
N GLU A 887 21.79 -9.31 -0.41
CA GLU A 887 21.55 -7.95 -0.92
C GLU A 887 21.21 -6.95 0.22
N VAL A 888 20.37 -7.35 1.19
CA VAL A 888 20.08 -6.55 2.40
C VAL A 888 21.36 -6.33 3.22
N LEU A 889 22.12 -7.40 3.46
CA LEU A 889 23.38 -7.35 4.21
C LEU A 889 24.36 -6.36 3.57
N ALA A 890 24.53 -6.36 2.25
CA ALA A 890 25.36 -5.40 1.54
C ALA A 890 24.87 -3.96 1.73
N GLY A 891 23.55 -3.74 1.64
CA GLY A 891 22.94 -2.43 1.82
C GLY A 891 23.11 -1.84 3.23
N LEU A 892 23.05 -2.68 4.27
CA LEU A 892 23.31 -2.27 5.66
C LEU A 892 24.80 -2.10 5.97
N SER A 893 25.65 -2.87 5.29
CA SER A 893 27.09 -2.95 5.61
C SER A 893 27.94 -1.86 4.96
N LEU A 894 27.58 -1.43 3.74
CA LEU A 894 28.35 -0.45 2.97
C LEU A 894 27.85 0.97 3.25
N SER A 895 28.76 1.94 3.30
CA SER A 895 28.39 3.36 3.26
C SER A 895 27.68 3.69 1.94
N THR A 896 27.00 4.84 1.85
CA THR A 896 26.32 5.22 0.59
C THR A 896 27.31 5.40 -0.56
N GLU A 897 28.48 5.96 -0.29
CA GLU A 897 29.58 6.10 -1.26
C GLU A 897 30.12 4.72 -1.68
N GLU A 898 30.48 3.87 -0.72
CA GLU A 898 30.97 2.52 -1.00
C GLU A 898 29.95 1.68 -1.77
N TYR A 899 28.66 1.75 -1.42
CA TYR A 899 27.60 1.02 -2.12
C TYR A 899 27.46 1.51 -3.56
N THR A 900 27.44 2.82 -3.77
CA THR A 900 27.35 3.42 -5.11
C THR A 900 28.55 3.03 -5.96
N ASP A 901 29.75 2.99 -5.38
CA ASP A 901 30.96 2.65 -6.13
C ASP A 901 31.14 1.16 -6.42
N LEU A 902 30.69 0.30 -5.50
CA LEU A 902 30.98 -1.12 -5.54
C LEU A 902 29.81 -1.95 -6.07
N MET A 903 28.57 -1.58 -5.78
CA MET A 903 27.39 -2.37 -6.12
C MET A 903 26.68 -1.88 -7.38
N ILE A 904 26.68 -0.57 -7.66
CA ILE A 904 26.03 0.00 -8.85
C ILE A 904 26.97 -0.13 -10.05
N PHE A 905 26.43 -0.44 -11.23
CA PHE A 905 27.25 -0.64 -12.41
C PHE A 905 27.81 0.68 -12.91
N LYS A 906 29.01 0.64 -13.47
CA LYS A 906 29.67 1.78 -14.12
C LYS A 906 29.71 1.49 -15.62
N ASP A 907 29.13 2.38 -16.43
CA ASP A 907 29.01 2.21 -17.89
C ASP A 907 28.37 0.87 -18.30
N GLY A 908 27.33 0.47 -17.58
CA GLY A 908 26.61 -0.80 -17.80
C GLY A 908 27.39 -2.06 -17.39
N LYS A 909 28.49 -1.93 -16.64
CA LYS A 909 29.32 -3.07 -16.21
C LYS A 909 29.42 -3.20 -14.69
N PRO A 910 29.33 -4.43 -14.15
CA PRO A 910 29.53 -4.68 -12.73
C PRO A 910 30.99 -4.46 -12.32
N SER A 911 31.20 -3.96 -11.10
CA SER A 911 32.54 -3.85 -10.52
C SER A 911 33.17 -5.24 -10.24
N PRO A 912 34.50 -5.35 -10.11
CA PRO A 912 35.14 -6.59 -9.67
C PRO A 912 34.67 -7.07 -8.29
N PHE A 913 34.33 -6.12 -7.41
CA PHE A 913 33.73 -6.41 -6.10
C PHE A 913 32.36 -7.07 -6.28
N TYR A 914 31.47 -6.47 -7.08
CA TYR A 914 30.13 -7.00 -7.33
C TYR A 914 30.18 -8.43 -7.87
N GLN A 915 31.05 -8.70 -8.85
CA GLN A 915 31.19 -10.04 -9.43
C GLN A 915 31.68 -11.07 -8.40
N SER A 916 32.63 -10.70 -7.54
CA SER A 916 33.15 -11.57 -6.48
C SER A 916 32.08 -11.80 -5.41
N TYR A 917 31.33 -10.75 -5.05
CA TYR A 917 30.23 -10.83 -4.09
C TYR A 917 29.10 -11.73 -4.58
N VAL A 918 28.70 -11.64 -5.85
CA VAL A 918 27.73 -12.54 -6.47
C VAL A 918 28.19 -14.00 -6.41
N LYS A 919 29.49 -14.28 -6.63
CA LYS A 919 30.03 -15.64 -6.49
C LYS A 919 29.95 -16.15 -5.06
N ASP A 920 30.22 -15.30 -4.07
CA ASP A 920 30.06 -15.67 -2.66
C ASP A 920 28.59 -15.99 -2.34
N ILE A 921 27.63 -15.22 -2.87
CA ILE A 921 26.20 -15.49 -2.74
C ILE A 921 25.85 -16.85 -3.33
N GLN A 922 26.29 -17.13 -4.57
CA GLN A 922 26.05 -18.42 -5.23
C GLN A 922 26.65 -19.58 -4.42
N ALA A 923 27.87 -19.42 -3.90
CA ALA A 923 28.51 -20.41 -3.05
C ALA A 923 27.67 -20.70 -1.79
N LYS A 924 27.21 -19.67 -1.09
CA LYS A 924 26.38 -19.82 0.11
C LYS A 924 25.04 -20.50 -0.18
N ILE A 925 24.40 -20.15 -1.29
CA ILE A 925 23.17 -20.82 -1.76
C ILE A 925 23.43 -22.31 -1.94
N THR A 926 24.51 -22.66 -2.66
CA THR A 926 24.80 -24.06 -2.95
C THR A 926 25.21 -24.86 -1.72
N GLU A 927 26.00 -24.27 -0.82
CA GLU A 927 26.40 -24.87 0.45
C GLU A 927 25.18 -25.20 1.32
N ASN A 928 24.31 -24.21 1.54
CA ASN A 928 23.13 -24.38 2.38
C ASN A 928 22.15 -25.41 1.80
N ALA A 929 21.92 -25.39 0.48
CA ALA A 929 21.03 -26.34 -0.18
C ALA A 929 21.58 -27.78 -0.13
N ALA A 930 22.89 -27.95 -0.33
CA ALA A 930 23.53 -29.25 -0.20
C ALA A 930 23.47 -29.79 1.24
N ALA A 931 23.72 -28.93 2.24
CA ALA A 931 23.64 -29.30 3.65
C ALA A 931 22.23 -29.73 4.07
N GLU A 932 21.19 -28.96 3.69
CA GLU A 932 19.80 -29.32 3.99
C GLU A 932 19.39 -30.61 3.28
N PHE A 933 19.76 -30.80 2.01
CA PHE A 933 19.52 -32.07 1.29
C PHE A 933 20.09 -33.25 2.06
N GLN A 934 21.36 -33.16 2.49
CA GLN A 934 22.03 -34.24 3.22
C GLN A 934 21.37 -34.51 4.57
N CYS A 935 20.96 -33.46 5.29
CA CYS A 935 20.24 -33.60 6.55
C CYS A 935 18.89 -34.34 6.36
N ILE A 936 18.06 -33.91 5.41
CA ILE A 936 16.77 -34.55 5.11
C ILE A 936 16.99 -36.01 4.69
N TRP A 937 17.99 -36.25 3.84
CA TRP A 937 18.29 -37.61 3.37
C TRP A 937 18.71 -38.53 4.51
N LYS A 938 19.69 -38.10 5.33
CA LYS A 938 20.19 -38.84 6.48
C LYS A 938 19.07 -39.15 7.48
N GLU A 939 18.22 -38.18 7.77
CA GLU A 939 17.14 -38.35 8.76
C GLU A 939 16.05 -39.30 8.25
N HIS A 940 15.66 -39.19 6.98
CA HIS A 940 14.73 -40.14 6.37
C HIS A 940 15.29 -41.57 6.38
N SER A 941 16.58 -41.73 6.07
CA SER A 941 17.28 -43.03 6.13
C SER A 941 17.35 -43.58 7.56
N ARG A 942 17.67 -42.74 8.55
CA ARG A 942 17.73 -43.11 9.98
C ARG A 942 16.37 -43.62 10.48
N LEU A 943 15.29 -42.95 10.09
CA LEU A 943 13.92 -43.30 10.42
C LEU A 943 13.35 -44.44 9.57
N GLN A 944 14.16 -45.04 8.68
CA GLN A 944 13.74 -46.12 7.77
C GLN A 944 12.49 -45.78 6.95
N GLY A 945 12.29 -44.49 6.62
CA GLY A 945 11.14 -44.00 5.87
C GLY A 945 9.81 -43.98 6.63
N THR A 946 9.80 -44.15 7.95
CA THR A 946 8.58 -44.01 8.78
C THR A 946 8.01 -42.59 8.75
N LYS A 947 8.87 -41.58 8.59
CA LYS A 947 8.50 -40.18 8.39
C LYS A 947 8.84 -39.74 6.97
N THR A 948 7.91 -39.05 6.32
CA THR A 948 8.09 -38.53 4.96
C THR A 948 9.12 -37.40 4.93
N ARG A 949 9.82 -37.23 3.80
CA ARG A 949 10.77 -36.12 3.61
C ARG A 949 10.08 -34.78 3.71
N THR A 950 8.84 -34.67 3.25
CA THR A 950 8.00 -33.48 3.42
C THR A 950 7.81 -33.14 4.90
N ALA A 951 7.46 -34.13 5.74
CA ALA A 951 7.29 -33.91 7.17
C ALA A 951 8.61 -33.61 7.89
N ILE A 952 9.73 -34.21 7.45
CA ILE A 952 11.07 -33.88 7.96
C ILE A 952 11.46 -32.45 7.59
N SER A 953 11.18 -32.00 6.37
CA SER A 953 11.42 -30.61 5.94
C SER A 953 10.65 -29.60 6.79
N ASP A 954 9.38 -29.90 7.11
CA ASP A 954 8.55 -29.05 7.98
C ASP A 954 9.09 -29.02 9.42
N GLU A 955 9.42 -30.17 10.00
CA GLU A 955 10.03 -30.28 11.34
C GLU A 955 11.38 -29.57 11.41
N LEU A 956 12.25 -29.79 10.43
CA LEU A 956 13.55 -29.13 10.33
C LEU A 956 13.42 -27.62 10.34
N SER A 957 12.46 -27.09 9.57
CA SER A 957 12.18 -25.65 9.51
C SER A 957 11.66 -25.11 10.83
N GLN A 958 10.86 -25.89 11.57
CA GLN A 958 10.36 -25.49 12.89
C GLN A 958 11.46 -25.53 13.94
N THR A 959 12.23 -26.62 14.01
CA THR A 959 13.35 -26.79 14.95
C THR A 959 14.40 -25.70 14.76
N LEU A 960 14.78 -25.39 13.51
CA LEU A 960 15.72 -24.31 13.20
C LEU A 960 15.22 -22.96 13.70
N ASN A 961 13.96 -22.64 13.40
CA ASN A 961 13.37 -21.38 13.82
C ASN A 961 13.31 -21.25 15.35
N ASN A 962 12.91 -22.33 16.05
CA ASN A 962 12.83 -22.32 17.51
C ASN A 962 14.22 -22.15 18.13
N LEU A 963 15.21 -22.93 17.68
CA LEU A 963 16.59 -22.81 18.14
C LEU A 963 17.18 -21.43 17.85
N GLN A 964 16.91 -20.87 16.66
CA GLN A 964 17.34 -19.52 16.32
C GLN A 964 16.77 -18.50 17.30
N ALA A 965 15.47 -18.58 17.65
CA ALA A 965 14.85 -17.67 18.60
C ALA A 965 15.46 -17.79 20.01
N GLU A 966 15.75 -19.01 20.47
CA GLU A 966 16.46 -19.25 21.73
C GLU A 966 17.86 -18.63 21.71
N LEU A 967 18.62 -18.85 20.64
CA LEU A 967 19.99 -18.35 20.47
C LEU A 967 20.06 -16.82 20.37
N GLU A 968 19.08 -16.17 19.72
CA GLU A 968 18.98 -14.69 19.65
C GLU A 968 18.91 -14.06 21.05
N SER A 969 18.26 -14.75 21.98
CA SER A 969 18.13 -14.33 23.38
C SER A 969 19.24 -14.82 24.31
N SER A 970 20.18 -15.62 23.81
CA SER A 970 21.25 -16.22 24.62
C SER A 970 22.46 -15.31 24.79
N ASP A 971 23.26 -15.60 25.83
CA ASP A 971 24.55 -14.98 26.12
C ASP A 971 25.70 -15.53 25.25
N LEU A 972 25.46 -16.58 24.45
CA LEU A 972 26.46 -17.14 23.53
C LEU A 972 26.96 -16.11 22.52
N TYR A 973 26.11 -15.16 22.13
CA TYR A 973 26.50 -14.04 21.27
C TYR A 973 27.50 -13.09 21.94
N ASP A 974 27.49 -13.02 23.27
CA ASP A 974 28.35 -12.12 24.04
C ASP A 974 29.78 -12.70 24.18
N ASP A 975 29.99 -13.99 23.88
CA ASP A 975 31.32 -14.59 23.72
C ASP A 975 32.01 -14.09 22.44
N VAL A 976 32.86 -13.07 22.61
CA VAL A 976 33.53 -12.38 21.50
C VAL A 976 34.31 -13.31 20.55
N PRO A 977 35.08 -14.30 21.02
CA PRO A 977 35.74 -15.27 20.14
C PRO A 977 34.74 -16.05 19.26
N SER A 978 33.69 -16.63 19.85
CA SER A 978 32.67 -17.36 19.09
C SER A 978 31.89 -16.46 18.14
N ARG A 979 31.48 -15.27 18.61
CA ARG A 979 30.81 -14.26 17.77
C ARG A 979 31.65 -13.92 16.55
N ASN A 980 32.91 -13.57 16.74
CA ASN A 980 33.78 -13.17 15.63
C ASN A 980 34.07 -14.34 14.68
N GLY A 981 34.25 -15.56 15.21
CA GLY A 981 34.46 -16.76 14.40
C GLY A 981 33.24 -17.12 13.55
N VAL A 982 32.02 -16.98 14.09
CA VAL A 982 30.77 -17.17 13.34
C VAL A 982 30.58 -16.07 12.30
N MET A 983 30.71 -14.80 12.69
CA MET A 983 30.43 -13.69 11.78
C MET A 983 31.36 -13.66 10.56
N ARG A 984 32.62 -14.11 10.69
CA ARG A 984 33.54 -14.28 9.53
C ARG A 984 33.08 -15.35 8.53
N ARG A 985 32.34 -16.36 8.98
CA ARG A 985 31.83 -17.46 8.14
C ARG A 985 30.41 -17.21 7.66
N ALA A 986 29.63 -16.42 8.41
CA ALA A 986 28.27 -16.06 8.07
C ALA A 986 28.23 -14.93 7.02
N ILE A 987 29.14 -13.96 7.10
CA ILE A 987 29.23 -12.85 6.16
C ILE A 987 30.06 -13.28 4.92
N PRO A 988 29.63 -12.94 3.70
CA PRO A 988 30.41 -13.19 2.50
C PRO A 988 31.85 -12.68 2.60
N LYS A 989 32.82 -13.52 2.21
CA LYS A 989 34.25 -13.25 2.34
C LYS A 989 34.65 -11.93 1.66
N THR A 990 34.12 -11.66 0.47
CA THR A 990 34.39 -10.43 -0.28
C THR A 990 34.03 -9.18 0.53
N LEU A 991 32.95 -9.22 1.30
CA LEU A 991 32.51 -8.09 2.14
C LEU A 991 33.39 -7.95 3.39
N VAL A 992 33.76 -9.06 4.03
CA VAL A 992 34.70 -9.07 5.17
C VAL A 992 36.07 -8.52 4.75
N ASP A 993 36.60 -8.96 3.62
CA ASP A 993 37.90 -8.54 3.10
C ASP A 993 37.91 -7.05 2.71
N LYS A 994 36.77 -6.52 2.22
CA LYS A 994 36.67 -5.12 1.79
C LYS A 994 36.47 -4.13 2.94
N VAL A 995 35.60 -4.45 3.91
CA VAL A 995 35.18 -3.50 4.96
C VAL A 995 35.88 -3.77 6.30
N GLY A 996 36.27 -5.02 6.55
CA GLY A 996 36.77 -5.49 7.84
C GLY A 996 35.64 -5.81 8.82
N LEU A 997 35.80 -6.91 9.56
CA LEU A 997 34.78 -7.41 10.50
C LEU A 997 34.38 -6.38 11.56
N ASP A 998 35.36 -5.71 12.19
CA ASP A 998 35.07 -4.76 13.27
C ASP A 998 34.23 -3.57 12.79
N THR A 999 34.47 -3.10 11.56
CA THR A 999 33.69 -2.03 10.93
C THR A 999 32.28 -2.53 10.60
N LEU A 1000 32.13 -3.76 10.11
CA LEU A 1000 30.83 -4.36 9.83
C LEU A 1000 29.98 -4.46 11.10
N LEU A 1001 30.55 -4.95 12.20
CA LEU A 1001 29.84 -5.06 13.48
C LEU A 1001 29.50 -3.70 14.12
N LYS A 1002 30.16 -2.60 13.71
CA LYS A 1002 29.77 -1.24 14.13
C LYS A 1002 28.61 -0.67 13.30
N ARG A 1003 28.51 -1.06 12.02
CA ARG A 1003 27.50 -0.54 11.08
C ARG A 1003 26.18 -1.30 11.16
N LEU A 1004 26.24 -2.62 11.36
CA LEU A 1004 25.05 -3.45 11.46
C LEU A 1004 24.29 -3.19 12.78
N PRO A 1005 22.96 -3.07 12.77
CA PRO A 1005 22.17 -3.02 14.01
C PRO A 1005 22.39 -4.29 14.84
N GLU A 1006 22.48 -4.16 16.17
CA GLU A 1006 22.74 -5.32 17.05
C GLU A 1006 21.70 -6.43 16.86
N ALA A 1007 20.41 -6.09 16.71
CA ALA A 1007 19.35 -7.06 16.42
C ALA A 1007 19.63 -7.88 15.15
N TYR A 1008 20.18 -7.25 14.11
CA TYR A 1008 20.58 -7.92 12.87
C TYR A 1008 21.82 -8.81 13.09
N GLN A 1009 22.80 -8.35 13.88
CA GLN A 1009 23.98 -9.15 14.21
C GLN A 1009 23.61 -10.41 14.99
N ARG A 1010 22.73 -10.28 16.00
CA ARG A 1010 22.22 -11.42 16.79
C ARG A 1010 21.46 -12.40 15.90
N ALA A 1011 20.60 -11.91 15.00
CA ALA A 1011 19.87 -12.74 14.05
C ALA A 1011 20.78 -13.46 13.04
N LEU A 1012 21.84 -12.80 12.56
CA LEU A 1012 22.81 -13.42 11.64
C LEU A 1012 23.63 -14.50 12.34
N PHE A 1013 24.07 -14.22 13.57
CA PHE A 1013 24.77 -15.19 14.40
C PHE A 1013 23.90 -16.41 14.70
N SER A 1014 22.68 -16.20 15.20
CA SER A 1014 21.77 -17.26 15.61
C SER A 1014 21.34 -18.16 14.44
N SER A 1015 20.99 -17.56 13.29
CA SER A 1015 20.57 -18.32 12.10
C SER A 1015 21.72 -19.18 11.56
N TRP A 1016 22.95 -18.67 11.56
CA TRP A 1016 24.12 -19.43 11.16
C TRP A 1016 24.40 -20.59 12.12
N VAL A 1017 24.42 -20.33 13.43
CA VAL A 1017 24.68 -21.35 14.46
C VAL A 1017 23.59 -22.44 14.43
N ALA A 1018 22.32 -22.05 14.37
CA ALA A 1018 21.20 -22.98 14.33
C ALA A 1018 21.26 -23.88 13.08
N SER A 1019 21.41 -23.28 11.89
CA SER A 1019 21.47 -24.03 10.62
C SER A 1019 22.64 -25.02 10.58
N HIS A 1020 23.85 -24.58 10.94
CA HIS A 1020 25.04 -25.42 10.83
C HIS A 1020 25.09 -26.50 11.91
N PHE A 1021 24.52 -26.25 13.10
CA PHE A 1021 24.33 -27.27 14.12
C PHE A 1021 23.36 -28.36 13.65
N ILE A 1022 22.14 -27.96 13.27
CA ILE A 1022 21.08 -28.91 12.92
C ILE A 1022 21.43 -29.67 11.64
N TYR A 1023 22.07 -29.05 10.64
CA TYR A 1023 22.49 -29.79 9.44
C TYR A 1023 23.60 -30.81 9.72
N LYS A 1024 24.46 -30.55 10.72
CA LYS A 1024 25.53 -31.49 11.10
C LYS A 1024 25.01 -32.66 11.94
N TYR A 1025 24.19 -32.36 12.96
CA TYR A 1025 23.77 -33.35 13.97
C TYR A 1025 22.35 -33.89 13.78
N GLY A 1026 21.54 -33.24 12.95
CA GLY A 1026 20.14 -33.58 12.69
C GLY A 1026 19.16 -32.89 13.66
N VAL A 1027 17.86 -33.07 13.41
CA VAL A 1027 16.77 -32.45 14.21
C VAL A 1027 16.72 -32.92 15.68
N ASN A 1028 17.37 -34.04 15.99
CA ASN A 1028 17.46 -34.61 17.34
C ASN A 1028 18.85 -34.40 17.98
N GLY A 1029 19.62 -33.41 17.52
CA GLY A 1029 20.93 -33.09 18.09
C GLY A 1029 20.82 -32.84 19.60
N SER A 1030 21.68 -33.49 20.38
CA SER A 1030 21.65 -33.39 21.84
C SER A 1030 22.33 -32.11 22.35
N SER A 1031 22.11 -31.77 23.62
CA SER A 1031 22.85 -30.68 24.29
C SER A 1031 24.36 -30.96 24.33
N VAL A 1032 24.77 -32.23 24.37
CA VAL A 1032 26.18 -32.65 24.29
C VAL A 1032 26.75 -32.37 22.90
N ASP A 1033 25.99 -32.66 21.85
CA ASP A 1033 26.38 -32.33 20.47
C ASP A 1033 26.52 -30.82 20.30
N PHE A 1034 25.59 -30.04 20.87
CA PHE A 1034 25.65 -28.59 20.84
C PHE A 1034 26.89 -28.07 21.58
N PHE A 1035 27.23 -28.64 22.74
CA PHE A 1035 28.45 -28.29 23.46
C PHE A 1035 29.71 -28.54 22.63
N HIS A 1036 29.80 -29.69 21.94
CA HIS A 1036 30.91 -29.98 21.05
C HIS A 1036 30.97 -29.00 19.87
N PHE A 1037 29.81 -28.69 19.27
CA PHE A 1037 29.71 -27.71 18.20
C PHE A 1037 30.12 -26.30 18.65
N ALA A 1038 29.67 -25.88 19.83
CA ALA A 1038 29.93 -24.57 20.40
C ALA A 1038 31.43 -24.31 20.62
N ARG A 1039 32.20 -25.34 21.01
CA ARG A 1039 33.66 -25.25 21.18
C ARG A 1039 34.40 -24.92 19.89
N ASP A 1040 33.83 -25.27 18.74
CA ASP A 1040 34.41 -25.01 17.42
C ASP A 1040 33.99 -23.64 16.86
N LEU A 1041 33.10 -22.90 17.54
CA LEU A 1041 32.61 -21.59 17.06
C LEU A 1041 33.71 -20.53 17.05
N ALA A 1042 34.62 -20.58 18.03
CA ALA A 1042 35.76 -19.66 18.11
C ALA A 1042 36.90 -19.98 17.11
N SER A 1043 36.83 -21.13 16.42
CA SER A 1043 37.87 -21.52 15.47
C SER A 1043 37.87 -20.59 14.24
N THR A 1044 39.07 -20.13 13.88
CA THR A 1044 39.35 -19.37 12.66
C THR A 1044 39.85 -20.34 11.59
N ALA A 1045 38.94 -21.17 11.08
CA ALA A 1045 39.25 -22.03 9.94
C ALA A 1045 39.45 -21.19 8.67
#